data_AF-A0A267FCM0-F1
#
_entry.id   AF-A0A267FCM0-F1
#
_cell.length_a   1.000
_cell.length_b   1.000
_cell.length_c   1.000
_cell.angle_alpha   90.00
_cell.angle_beta   90.00
_cell.angle_gamma   90.00
#
_symmetry.space_group_name_H-M   'P 1'
#
loop_
_entity.id
_entity.type
_entity.pdbx_description
1 polymer ?
#
loop_
_entity_poly.entity_id
_entity_poly.type
_entity_poly.pdbx_seq_one_letter_code
_entity_poly.pdbx_strand_id
1 'polypeptide(L)'
;PHMQRADSADSASGPEAAAAASASSDAGNLAIQRQNIVHALRLSVKSVLDSAVTRGRTMSEDALSELLTMLDHVFCHGLRPSRGGLLFNERVCNPWPTVEQLPAVCPEAREATQTAQELAGLRGSGLGRLRAWCRLMLMRKSLAQAMRALLQMQEARLRELYLPGALLLHEDAQVVCGLLIGLGVIDYAFDYKRCAPSLLQPLREIRYSLYMAKSFEDDGSAAAQEGPETSALQDQINYQEELLAQLGQQRQALQDRLDRSCRELLDERQASAALRAELTTVKERVAGLEAEKASLQASHEQQKEAVRSDMAVERQTHEESRKGLDQLYQELQRRLKEETQNRFELERELQRQIRERTDLELAVRLLERDVHDKQDSLVTLRRQLEEIKTLSLDLSAKLREREDQLASKTTLVARLESKNEELQAALQRAEQASAEAESQLSGAEEAARKLGRQVAEAEAQRSALEADLRIEREWRVSLQDDLKDAQQQQEEEKSLSRRKEVLSGGSASGVGDPGATAALAEERDRLRETVAGQEQALAEMAGQLSTMKLRLNELSEQNSLGVAGQSAGQQAEWTDERQVTSCQQCNRQFSVARRKHHCRNCGGVFCADCSDQRLPLPSSAKPERVCDSCNTRLLQRYSNASGPAK
;
A
#
# COMPACT_ATOMS: atom_id res chain seq x y z
N PRO A 1 93.05 56.06 79.06
CA PRO A 1 93.02 56.99 80.20
C PRO A 1 91.62 57.02 80.83
N HIS A 2 91.52 57.42 82.11
CA HIS A 2 90.30 57.63 82.92
C HIS A 2 89.09 58.28 82.20
N MET A 3 87.81 58.08 82.53
CA MET A 3 87.08 57.35 83.60
C MET A 3 85.74 56.80 83.00
N GLN A 4 85.22 55.60 83.31
CA GLN A 4 84.50 55.13 84.52
C GLN A 4 83.12 55.78 84.85
N ARG A 5 82.08 54.91 84.91
CA ARG A 5 80.75 55.03 85.58
C ARG A 5 79.70 56.00 84.96
N ALA A 6 78.39 55.74 85.05
CA ALA A 6 77.64 54.52 85.46
C ALA A 6 76.19 54.56 84.94
N ASP A 7 75.48 53.43 85.04
CA ASP A 7 74.11 53.19 84.56
C ASP A 7 73.00 53.87 85.39
N SER A 8 71.89 54.20 84.74
CA SER A 8 70.53 54.13 85.31
C SER A 8 69.51 53.99 84.16
N ALA A 9 68.38 53.33 84.41
CA ALA A 9 67.50 52.80 83.37
C ALA A 9 66.06 53.35 83.40
N ASP A 10 65.38 53.14 82.27
CA ASP A 10 63.93 53.05 82.08
C ASP A 10 62.99 54.14 82.66
N SER A 11 62.42 54.93 81.74
CA SER A 11 60.97 55.14 81.71
C SER A 11 60.48 55.30 80.27
N ALA A 12 60.04 54.20 79.66
CA ALA A 12 59.55 54.19 78.28
C ALA A 12 58.09 54.70 78.20
N SER A 13 57.91 55.97 77.83
CA SER A 13 56.60 56.53 77.43
C SER A 13 56.42 56.39 75.91
N GLY A 14 55.71 55.34 75.49
CA GLY A 14 55.53 55.00 74.07
C GLY A 14 54.59 55.94 73.29
N PRO A 15 54.55 55.84 71.95
CA PRO A 15 53.77 56.71 71.07
C PRO A 15 52.24 56.52 71.11
N GLU A 16 51.73 55.70 72.03
CA GLU A 16 50.30 55.35 72.13
C GLU A 16 49.41 56.55 72.52
N ALA A 17 49.93 57.47 73.36
CA ALA A 17 49.19 58.68 73.76
C ALA A 17 48.89 59.60 72.57
N ALA A 18 49.80 59.69 71.60
CA ALA A 18 49.59 60.50 70.39
C ALA A 18 48.56 59.86 69.44
N ALA A 19 48.57 58.52 69.32
CA ALA A 19 47.61 57.78 68.51
C ALA A 19 46.18 57.84 69.07
N ALA A 20 46.02 57.85 70.40
CA ALA A 20 44.72 58.04 71.04
C ALA A 20 44.12 59.44 70.77
N ALA A 21 44.97 60.47 70.78
CA ALA A 21 44.56 61.84 70.51
C ALA A 21 44.07 62.02 69.06
N SER A 22 44.83 61.54 68.06
CA SER A 22 44.42 61.62 66.65
C SER A 22 43.15 60.82 66.36
N ALA A 23 43.04 59.59 66.88
CA ALA A 23 41.86 58.74 66.71
C ALA A 23 40.58 59.38 67.28
N SER A 24 40.67 60.13 68.38
CA SER A 24 39.52 60.87 68.93
C SER A 24 39.07 62.03 68.03
N SER A 25 40.02 62.74 67.40
CA SER A 25 39.71 63.83 66.47
C SER A 25 39.08 63.33 65.16
N ASP A 26 39.57 62.21 64.62
CA ASP A 26 38.97 61.56 63.44
C ASP A 26 37.56 61.03 63.75
N ALA A 27 37.36 60.39 64.91
CA ALA A 27 36.04 59.90 65.32
C ALA A 27 35.02 61.06 65.49
N GLY A 28 35.44 62.20 66.04
CA GLY A 28 34.62 63.42 66.13
C GLY A 28 34.25 63.96 64.75
N ASN A 29 35.22 64.03 63.83
CA ASN A 29 34.99 64.45 62.44
C ASN A 29 34.01 63.52 61.71
N LEU A 30 34.14 62.20 61.84
CA LEU A 30 33.18 61.23 61.26
C LEU A 30 31.77 61.38 61.85
N ALA A 31 31.64 61.72 63.14
CA ALA A 31 30.31 61.94 63.74
C ALA A 31 29.60 63.17 63.15
N ILE A 32 30.32 64.28 62.98
CA ILE A 32 29.80 65.52 62.38
C ILE A 32 29.48 65.29 60.89
N GLN A 33 30.37 64.65 60.13
CA GLN A 33 30.15 64.33 58.72
C GLN A 33 28.93 63.42 58.52
N ARG A 34 28.75 62.40 59.37
CA ARG A 34 27.59 61.51 59.34
C ARG A 34 26.28 62.26 59.57
N GLN A 35 26.20 63.11 60.58
CA GLN A 35 25.03 63.95 60.84
C GLN A 35 24.73 64.88 59.65
N ASN A 36 25.74 65.56 59.12
CA ASN A 36 25.60 66.44 57.96
C ASN A 36 25.06 65.69 56.71
N ILE A 37 25.55 64.47 56.44
CA ILE A 37 25.06 63.63 55.34
C ILE A 37 23.59 63.22 55.54
N VAL A 38 23.18 62.85 56.76
CA VAL A 38 21.78 62.53 57.07
C VAL A 38 20.87 63.74 56.91
N HIS A 39 21.30 64.92 57.36
CA HIS A 39 20.55 66.17 57.21
C HIS A 39 20.44 66.60 55.74
N ALA A 40 21.54 66.58 54.99
CA ALA A 40 21.53 66.89 53.56
C ALA A 40 20.68 65.90 52.76
N LEU A 41 20.79 64.58 53.02
CA LEU A 41 19.93 63.57 52.39
C LEU A 41 18.45 63.79 52.72
N ARG A 42 18.10 64.14 53.98
CA ARG A 42 16.71 64.46 54.35
C ARG A 42 16.17 65.64 53.55
N LEU A 43 16.98 66.68 53.31
CA LEU A 43 16.60 67.82 52.47
C LEU A 43 16.46 67.43 51.00
N SER A 44 17.41 66.67 50.43
CA SER A 44 17.33 66.19 49.03
C SER A 44 16.12 65.27 48.81
N VAL A 45 15.85 64.33 49.72
CA VAL A 45 14.68 63.44 49.65
C VAL A 45 13.38 64.24 49.74
N LYS A 46 13.28 65.23 50.64
CA LYS A 46 12.12 66.11 50.70
C LYS A 46 11.93 66.90 49.39
N SER A 47 13.00 67.53 48.89
CA SER A 47 12.98 68.28 47.63
C SER A 47 12.49 67.43 46.45
N VAL A 48 12.95 66.17 46.36
CA VAL A 48 12.54 65.21 45.34
C VAL A 48 11.06 64.78 45.50
N LEU A 49 10.57 64.62 46.73
CA LEU A 49 9.15 64.29 46.99
C LEU A 49 8.21 65.46 46.69
N ASP A 50 8.53 66.67 47.20
CA ASP A 50 7.77 67.89 46.92
C ASP A 50 7.76 68.19 45.41
N SER A 51 8.88 67.91 44.72
CA SER A 51 8.99 67.95 43.26
C SER A 51 8.10 66.93 42.55
N ALA A 52 8.05 65.68 43.00
CA ALA A 52 7.22 64.64 42.36
C ALA A 52 5.71 64.86 42.60
N VAL A 53 5.33 65.49 43.71
CA VAL A 53 3.96 65.96 43.97
C VAL A 53 3.58 67.10 43.02
N THR A 54 4.49 68.04 42.74
CA THR A 54 4.21 69.23 41.92
C THR A 54 4.38 69.02 40.41
N ARG A 55 5.28 68.14 39.97
CA ARG A 55 5.57 67.88 38.54
C ARG A 55 4.99 66.58 37.99
N GLY A 56 4.29 65.81 38.82
CA GLY A 56 3.84 64.46 38.48
C GLY A 56 4.89 63.39 38.79
N ARG A 57 4.46 62.12 38.84
CA ARG A 57 5.27 61.03 39.42
C ARG A 57 6.55 60.69 38.65
N THR A 58 6.68 61.09 37.39
CA THR A 58 7.84 60.79 36.53
C THR A 58 8.97 61.80 36.72
N MET A 59 10.09 61.39 37.30
CA MET A 59 11.24 62.26 37.57
C MET A 59 12.42 62.02 36.60
N SER A 60 13.03 63.10 36.10
CA SER A 60 14.24 63.06 35.25
C SER A 60 15.54 63.05 36.06
N GLU A 61 16.65 62.61 35.44
CA GLU A 61 17.95 62.51 36.12
C GLU A 61 18.47 63.85 36.66
N ASP A 62 18.29 64.95 35.92
CA ASP A 62 18.75 66.29 36.33
C ASP A 62 18.14 66.70 37.69
N ALA A 63 16.85 66.43 37.88
CA ALA A 63 16.10 66.70 39.10
C ALA A 63 16.38 65.69 40.25
N LEU A 64 17.23 64.69 40.01
CA LEU A 64 17.67 63.68 40.97
C LEU A 64 19.18 63.74 41.23
N SER A 65 19.90 64.64 40.56
CA SER A 65 21.37 64.75 40.61
C SER A 65 21.91 64.98 42.03
N GLU A 66 21.26 65.82 42.84
CA GLU A 66 21.60 66.03 44.26
C GLU A 66 21.37 64.76 45.09
N LEU A 67 20.22 64.12 44.95
CA LEU A 67 19.87 62.88 45.67
C LEU A 67 20.85 61.76 45.34
N LEU A 68 21.21 61.59 44.08
CA LEU A 68 22.19 60.59 43.62
C LEU A 68 23.60 60.90 44.16
N THR A 69 23.98 62.18 44.24
CA THR A 69 25.24 62.61 44.87
C THR A 69 25.24 62.34 46.38
N MET A 70 24.10 62.51 47.06
CA MET A 70 23.98 62.18 48.48
C MET A 70 24.00 60.67 48.74
N LEU A 71 23.46 59.86 47.82
CA LEU A 71 23.58 58.39 47.88
C LEU A 71 25.04 57.93 47.73
N ASP A 72 25.84 58.55 46.85
CA ASP A 72 27.28 58.26 46.78
C ASP A 72 27.95 58.49 48.16
N HIS A 73 27.63 59.61 48.82
CA HIS A 73 28.19 59.94 50.14
C HIS A 73 27.75 58.95 51.23
N VAL A 74 26.49 58.49 51.21
CA VAL A 74 25.99 57.44 52.13
C VAL A 74 26.81 56.14 52.02
N PHE A 75 27.13 55.70 50.79
CA PHE A 75 27.89 54.46 50.58
C PHE A 75 29.41 54.63 50.71
N CYS A 76 29.96 55.84 50.55
CA CYS A 76 31.39 56.11 50.69
C CYS A 76 31.83 56.58 52.09
N HIS A 77 30.92 57.09 52.93
CA HIS A 77 31.28 57.67 54.24
C HIS A 77 31.92 56.64 55.19
N GLY A 78 33.22 56.80 55.44
CA GLY A 78 34.01 55.91 56.30
C GLY A 78 34.40 54.59 55.65
N LEU A 79 34.30 54.43 54.33
CA LEU A 79 34.83 53.25 53.64
C LEU A 79 36.36 53.18 53.80
N ARG A 80 36.91 51.98 54.03
CA ARG A 80 38.37 51.78 54.10
C ARG A 80 38.99 51.88 52.72
N PRO A 81 40.13 52.60 52.56
CA PRO A 81 40.85 52.64 51.29
C PRO A 81 41.46 51.27 50.98
N SER A 82 41.20 50.75 49.78
CA SER A 82 41.85 49.52 49.31
C SER A 82 43.32 49.77 48.95
N ARG A 83 44.17 48.75 49.06
CA ARG A 83 45.56 48.83 48.58
C ARG A 83 45.56 48.76 47.05
N GLY A 84 45.95 49.85 46.39
CA GLY A 84 46.34 49.83 44.99
C GLY A 84 47.55 48.91 44.75
N GLY A 85 47.70 48.42 43.53
CA GLY A 85 48.88 47.64 43.12
C GLY A 85 50.16 48.48 43.15
N LEU A 86 51.32 47.81 43.18
CA LEU A 86 52.67 48.36 43.47
C LEU A 86 53.16 49.58 42.65
N LEU A 87 52.40 50.08 41.68
CA LEU A 87 52.80 51.13 40.75
C LEU A 87 51.98 52.44 40.85
N PHE A 88 50.85 52.46 41.57
CA PHE A 88 50.02 53.66 41.73
C PHE A 88 49.60 53.85 43.19
N ASN A 89 50.00 54.99 43.77
CA ASN A 89 49.84 55.29 45.20
C ASN A 89 48.49 55.96 45.54
N GLU A 90 47.52 55.93 44.62
CA GLU A 90 46.19 56.51 44.82
C GLU A 90 45.28 55.57 45.63
N ARG A 91 44.74 56.08 46.73
CA ARG A 91 43.85 55.35 47.64
C ARG A 91 42.42 55.29 47.09
N VAL A 92 42.19 54.49 46.07
CA VAL A 92 40.86 54.36 45.44
C VAL A 92 39.87 53.65 46.39
N CYS A 93 38.89 54.40 46.88
CA CYS A 93 37.74 53.88 47.60
C CYS A 93 36.79 53.15 46.63
N ASN A 94 36.61 51.84 46.81
CA ASN A 94 35.74 51.01 45.99
C ASN A 94 34.51 50.55 46.79
N PRO A 95 33.34 51.21 46.66
CA PRO A 95 32.14 50.86 47.42
C PRO A 95 31.31 49.72 46.78
N TRP A 96 31.75 49.16 45.65
CA TRP A 96 31.01 48.09 44.95
C TRP A 96 30.83 46.78 45.78
N PRO A 97 31.83 46.29 46.54
CA PRO A 97 31.69 45.05 47.32
C PRO A 97 30.54 45.10 48.34
N THR A 98 30.17 46.30 48.80
CA THR A 98 29.04 46.53 49.72
C THR A 98 27.70 46.04 49.14
N VAL A 99 27.49 46.12 47.83
CA VAL A 99 26.22 45.71 47.18
C VAL A 99 26.34 44.45 46.31
N GLU A 100 27.57 44.02 46.00
CA GLU A 100 27.84 42.84 45.16
C GLU A 100 27.30 41.53 45.75
N GLN A 101 27.33 41.38 47.08
CA GLN A 101 26.87 40.17 47.78
C GLN A 101 25.39 40.23 48.22
N LEU A 102 24.72 41.37 48.02
CA LEU A 102 23.33 41.60 48.42
C LEU A 102 22.30 40.68 47.73
N PRO A 103 22.49 40.20 46.47
CA PRO A 103 21.58 39.25 45.83
C PRO A 103 21.38 37.90 46.53
N ALA A 104 22.22 37.55 47.50
CA ALA A 104 22.01 36.38 48.34
C ALA A 104 20.87 36.61 49.36
N VAL A 105 20.88 37.77 50.03
CA VAL A 105 19.82 38.34 50.89
C VAL A 105 18.51 38.66 50.15
N CYS A 106 18.64 39.51 49.13
CA CYS A 106 17.56 40.26 48.51
C CYS A 106 17.47 39.88 47.01
N PRO A 107 16.60 38.93 46.62
CA PRO A 107 16.50 38.48 45.23
C PRO A 107 16.05 39.61 44.29
N GLU A 108 15.31 40.61 44.77
CA GLU A 108 14.88 41.78 44.01
C GLU A 108 16.05 42.64 43.51
N ALA A 109 17.20 42.58 44.19
CA ALA A 109 18.44 43.24 43.81
C ALA A 109 19.26 42.47 42.77
N ARG A 110 19.00 41.16 42.55
CA ARG A 110 19.83 40.27 41.72
C ARG A 110 19.99 40.77 40.29
N GLU A 111 18.87 41.10 39.63
CA GLU A 111 18.87 41.60 38.25
C GLU A 111 19.59 42.96 38.13
N ALA A 112 19.46 43.84 39.14
CA ALA A 112 20.14 45.12 39.17
C ALA A 112 21.65 44.97 39.39
N THR A 113 22.08 44.08 40.29
CA THR A 113 23.50 43.80 40.54
C THR A 113 24.16 43.16 39.31
N GLN A 114 23.52 42.17 38.68
CA GLN A 114 24.03 41.56 37.45
C GLN A 114 24.13 42.57 36.30
N THR A 115 23.06 43.36 36.06
CA THR A 115 23.08 44.41 35.02
C THR A 115 24.20 45.42 35.27
N ALA A 116 24.42 45.85 36.52
CA ALA A 116 25.50 46.78 36.89
C ALA A 116 26.92 46.19 36.74
N GLN A 117 27.08 44.85 36.82
CA GLN A 117 28.36 44.17 36.53
C GLN A 117 28.62 44.05 35.02
N GLU A 118 27.57 43.77 34.23
CA GLU A 118 27.68 43.49 32.79
C GLU A 118 27.83 44.76 31.91
N LEU A 119 27.45 45.94 32.42
CA LEU A 119 27.60 47.23 31.74
C LEU A 119 29.05 47.52 31.32
N ALA A 120 29.36 47.31 30.04
CA ALA A 120 30.71 47.37 29.49
C ALA A 120 31.43 48.71 29.70
N GLY A 121 30.70 49.83 29.74
CA GLY A 121 31.24 51.17 30.03
C GLY A 121 31.69 51.39 31.48
N LEU A 122 31.44 50.45 32.39
CA LEU A 122 31.77 50.53 33.83
C LEU A 122 32.84 49.50 34.23
N ARG A 123 33.62 49.01 33.26
CA ARG A 123 34.77 48.12 33.48
C ARG A 123 35.93 48.90 34.11
N GLY A 124 36.01 48.85 35.44
CA GLY A 124 37.09 49.42 36.26
C GLY A 124 36.62 50.40 37.34
N SER A 125 35.46 51.05 37.16
CA SER A 125 34.93 52.01 38.15
C SER A 125 33.89 51.37 39.07
N GLY A 126 34.30 51.02 40.29
CA GLY A 126 33.40 50.48 41.32
C GLY A 126 32.30 51.46 41.75
N LEU A 127 32.65 52.76 41.87
CA LEU A 127 31.67 53.83 42.12
C LEU A 127 30.67 53.97 40.96
N GLY A 128 31.13 53.84 39.71
CA GLY A 128 30.25 53.86 38.54
C GLY A 128 29.24 52.71 38.52
N ARG A 129 29.66 51.49 38.90
CA ARG A 129 28.76 50.33 39.06
C ARG A 129 27.73 50.55 40.16
N LEU A 130 28.16 51.06 41.33
CA LEU A 130 27.23 51.40 42.42
C LEU A 130 26.20 52.44 41.97
N ARG A 131 26.62 53.48 41.25
CA ARG A 131 25.73 54.53 40.71
C ARG A 131 24.72 54.01 39.69
N ALA A 132 25.10 53.03 38.88
CA ALA A 132 24.19 52.33 37.98
C ALA A 132 23.19 51.47 38.77
N TRP A 133 23.69 50.72 39.75
CA TRP A 133 22.87 49.91 40.66
C TRP A 133 21.83 50.74 41.42
N CYS A 134 22.22 51.88 42.02
CA CYS A 134 21.29 52.80 42.70
C CYS A 134 20.17 53.29 41.75
N ARG A 135 20.49 53.64 40.50
CA ARG A 135 19.49 54.03 39.49
C ARG A 135 18.53 52.88 39.14
N LEU A 136 19.05 51.67 38.94
CA LEU A 136 18.25 50.47 38.67
C LEU A 136 17.33 50.12 39.87
N MET A 137 17.81 50.27 41.10
CA MET A 137 17.01 50.00 42.31
C MET A 137 15.99 51.10 42.62
N LEU A 138 16.19 52.33 42.15
CA LEU A 138 15.15 53.36 42.12
C LEU A 138 14.07 53.03 41.08
N MET A 139 14.43 52.63 39.86
CA MET A 139 13.46 52.17 38.85
C MET A 139 12.63 50.97 39.31
N ARG A 140 13.24 50.04 40.06
CA ARG A 140 12.55 48.90 40.69
C ARG A 140 11.82 49.26 41.99
N LYS A 141 11.86 50.53 42.42
CA LYS A 141 11.26 51.08 43.66
C LYS A 141 11.69 50.37 44.96
N SER A 142 12.77 49.58 44.90
CA SER A 142 13.19 48.63 45.94
C SER A 142 14.48 49.04 46.67
N LEU A 143 15.06 50.21 46.36
CA LEU A 143 16.29 50.72 47.01
C LEU A 143 16.21 50.69 48.55
N ALA A 144 15.08 51.08 49.15
CA ALA A 144 14.90 51.07 50.61
C ALA A 144 14.84 49.65 51.21
N GLN A 145 14.26 48.69 50.48
CA GLN A 145 14.23 47.28 50.85
C GLN A 145 15.62 46.66 50.77
N ALA A 146 16.38 46.97 49.72
CA ALA A 146 17.76 46.55 49.53
C ALA A 146 18.69 47.14 50.61
N MET A 147 18.53 48.42 50.96
CA MET A 147 19.26 49.07 52.04
C MET A 147 18.96 48.42 53.40
N ARG A 148 17.68 48.09 53.68
CA ARG A 148 17.30 47.36 54.90
C ARG A 148 17.94 45.97 54.96
N ALA A 149 17.90 45.21 53.86
CA ALA A 149 18.53 43.89 53.79
C ALA A 149 20.05 43.97 54.02
N LEU A 150 20.73 44.97 53.42
CA LEU A 150 22.16 45.20 53.61
C LEU A 150 22.55 45.36 55.09
N LEU A 151 21.81 46.17 55.84
CA LEU A 151 22.05 46.37 57.28
C LEU A 151 21.73 45.11 58.11
N GLN A 152 20.69 44.36 57.73
CA GLN A 152 20.27 43.15 58.45
C GLN A 152 21.21 41.94 58.27
N MET A 153 21.88 41.82 57.11
CA MET A 153 22.67 40.63 56.78
C MET A 153 24.10 40.63 57.33
N GLN A 154 24.74 41.81 57.39
CA GLN A 154 26.19 41.88 57.17
C GLN A 154 26.95 42.84 58.10
N GLU A 155 26.50 43.10 59.32
CA GLU A 155 27.24 43.98 60.24
C GLU A 155 28.73 43.61 60.40
N ALA A 156 29.05 42.31 60.47
CA ALA A 156 30.42 41.80 60.50
C ALA A 156 31.23 42.10 59.22
N ARG A 157 30.64 41.99 58.02
CA ARG A 157 31.31 42.28 56.74
C ARG A 157 31.38 43.79 56.44
N LEU A 158 30.38 44.55 56.87
CA LEU A 158 30.45 46.01 56.87
C LEU A 158 31.59 46.49 57.79
N ARG A 159 31.83 45.81 58.93
CA ARG A 159 33.02 46.03 59.79
C ARG A 159 34.35 45.57 59.16
N GLU A 160 34.36 44.86 58.04
CA GLU A 160 35.56 44.60 57.22
C GLU A 160 35.80 45.73 56.21
N LEU A 161 34.74 46.25 55.58
CA LEU A 161 34.80 47.28 54.54
C LEU A 161 34.85 48.73 55.05
N TYR A 162 34.32 49.01 56.25
CA TYR A 162 34.13 50.37 56.79
C TYR A 162 34.85 50.58 58.14
N LEU A 163 35.21 51.82 58.43
CA LEU A 163 35.79 52.26 59.70
C LEU A 163 34.72 52.28 60.82
N PRO A 164 35.10 52.08 62.10
CA PRO A 164 34.22 52.38 63.22
C PRO A 164 33.71 53.84 63.15
N GLY A 165 32.40 54.05 63.33
CA GLY A 165 31.76 55.36 63.18
C GLY A 165 31.33 55.74 61.75
N ALA A 166 31.61 54.89 60.75
CA ALA A 166 31.05 55.00 59.40
C ALA A 166 29.50 54.99 59.41
N LEU A 167 28.88 55.49 58.34
CA LEU A 167 27.43 55.73 58.35
C LEU A 167 26.66 54.41 58.38
N LEU A 168 27.05 53.44 57.55
CA LEU A 168 26.41 52.10 57.46
C LEU A 168 26.64 51.21 58.70
N LEU A 169 27.43 51.67 59.67
CA LEU A 169 27.71 50.98 60.94
C LEU A 169 27.14 51.75 62.15
N HIS A 170 26.22 52.69 61.93
CA HIS A 170 25.59 53.49 62.96
C HIS A 170 24.06 53.50 62.80
N GLU A 171 23.32 53.78 63.87
CA GLU A 171 21.85 53.84 63.87
C GLU A 171 21.28 54.86 62.86
N ASP A 172 22.08 55.85 62.48
CA ASP A 172 21.78 56.79 61.39
C ASP A 172 21.48 56.09 60.05
N ALA A 173 22.02 54.88 59.81
CA ALA A 173 21.68 54.08 58.64
C ALA A 173 20.21 53.61 58.65
N GLN A 174 19.60 53.41 59.83
CA GLN A 174 18.16 53.14 59.95
C GLN A 174 17.34 54.38 59.57
N VAL A 175 17.81 55.58 59.96
CA VAL A 175 17.19 56.85 59.58
C VAL A 175 17.27 57.06 58.06
N VAL A 176 18.42 56.76 57.45
CA VAL A 176 18.59 56.75 55.98
C VAL A 176 17.64 55.75 55.32
N CYS A 177 17.57 54.50 55.80
CA CYS A 177 16.60 53.52 55.31
C CYS A 177 15.16 54.06 55.34
N GLY A 178 14.76 54.70 56.45
CA GLY A 178 13.43 55.30 56.61
C GLY A 178 13.14 56.41 55.59
N LEU A 179 14.09 57.31 55.36
CA LEU A 179 13.97 58.38 54.36
C LEU A 179 13.78 57.82 52.94
N LEU A 180 14.48 56.74 52.60
CA LEU A 180 14.41 56.14 51.26
C LEU A 180 13.07 55.43 50.97
N ILE A 181 12.24 55.12 51.98
CA ILE A 181 10.93 54.48 51.77
C ILE A 181 10.00 55.36 50.92
N GLY A 182 9.97 56.68 51.19
CA GLY A 182 9.09 57.61 50.47
C GLY A 182 9.36 57.67 48.97
N LEU A 183 10.62 57.44 48.56
CA LEU A 183 11.04 57.42 47.16
C LEU A 183 10.35 56.32 46.33
N GLY A 184 9.89 55.23 46.96
CA GLY A 184 9.18 54.14 46.28
C GLY A 184 7.85 54.55 45.63
N VAL A 185 7.30 55.72 45.97
CA VAL A 185 6.07 56.27 45.37
C VAL A 185 6.33 56.88 43.98
N ILE A 186 7.58 57.27 43.69
CA ILE A 186 7.99 57.97 42.46
C ILE A 186 8.20 56.96 41.32
N ASP A 187 7.94 57.38 40.08
CA ASP A 187 8.22 56.63 38.86
C ASP A 187 9.53 57.16 38.23
N TYR A 188 10.53 56.29 38.07
CA TYR A 188 11.87 56.67 37.60
C TYR A 188 12.11 56.16 36.18
N ALA A 189 12.67 57.00 35.33
CA ALA A 189 13.07 56.65 33.97
C ALA A 189 14.50 57.14 33.67
N PHE A 190 15.48 56.25 33.77
CA PHE A 190 16.88 56.52 33.42
C PHE A 190 17.24 55.89 32.07
N ASP A 191 17.71 56.69 31.11
CA ASP A 191 18.32 56.17 29.88
C ASP A 191 19.81 55.94 30.12
N TYR A 192 20.20 54.66 30.26
CA TYR A 192 21.59 54.25 30.51
C TYR A 192 22.60 54.75 29.47
N LYS A 193 22.18 55.03 28.22
CA LYS A 193 23.06 55.61 27.20
C LYS A 193 23.36 57.08 27.48
N ARG A 194 22.37 57.82 28.00
CA ARG A 194 22.47 59.24 28.36
C ARG A 194 23.10 59.45 29.74
N CYS A 195 22.87 58.55 30.70
CA CYS A 195 23.46 58.62 32.05
C CYS A 195 24.99 58.38 32.06
N ALA A 196 25.55 57.74 31.03
CA ALA A 196 26.93 57.21 31.06
C ALA A 196 28.02 58.23 31.51
N PRO A 197 28.00 59.52 31.12
CA PRO A 197 28.97 60.50 31.61
C PRO A 197 28.82 60.82 33.11
N SER A 198 27.61 60.75 33.67
CA SER A 198 27.34 60.98 35.10
C SER A 198 27.92 59.86 35.97
N LEU A 199 27.81 58.61 35.50
CA LEU A 199 28.28 57.43 36.24
C LEU A 199 29.79 57.49 36.54
N LEU A 200 30.59 58.06 35.63
CA LEU A 200 32.06 58.08 35.68
C LEU A 200 32.67 59.34 36.32
N GLN A 201 31.89 60.33 36.78
CA GLN A 201 32.44 61.52 37.45
C GLN A 201 33.16 61.14 38.77
N PRO A 202 34.18 61.89 39.23
CA PRO A 202 34.70 61.73 40.59
C PRO A 202 33.61 62.03 41.65
N LEU A 203 33.85 61.66 42.90
CA LEU A 203 33.01 62.07 44.03
C LEU A 203 33.18 63.59 44.23
N ARG A 204 32.08 64.33 44.36
CA ARG A 204 32.10 65.78 44.61
C ARG A 204 32.40 66.04 46.09
N GLU A 205 33.48 66.76 46.39
CA GLU A 205 33.81 67.15 47.77
C GLU A 205 32.76 68.14 48.32
N ILE A 206 32.08 67.77 49.42
CA ILE A 206 31.20 68.68 50.17
C ILE A 206 32.01 69.29 51.33
N ARG A 207 32.36 70.57 51.21
CA ARG A 207 33.23 71.27 52.17
C ARG A 207 32.45 71.86 53.34
N TYR A 208 32.35 71.12 54.44
CA TYR A 208 31.66 71.53 55.66
C TYR A 208 32.54 72.44 56.56
N SER A 209 32.66 73.73 56.25
CA SER A 209 33.63 74.62 56.91
C SER A 209 33.10 76.01 57.28
N LEU A 210 32.14 76.10 58.22
CA LEU A 210 31.75 77.33 58.93
C LEU A 210 30.82 77.02 60.12
N TYR A 211 31.32 77.13 61.36
CA TYR A 211 30.62 77.50 62.61
C TYR A 211 31.50 77.14 63.84
N MET A 212 32.36 78.06 64.28
CA MET A 212 33.02 78.05 65.60
C MET A 212 33.03 79.48 66.18
N ALA A 213 33.09 79.61 67.51
CA ALA A 213 32.71 80.82 68.25
C ALA A 213 33.89 81.69 68.77
N LYS A 214 33.56 82.88 69.29
CA LYS A 214 34.49 83.95 69.72
C LYS A 214 35.05 83.81 71.15
N SER A 215 36.11 84.60 71.42
CA SER A 215 36.65 84.99 72.74
C SER A 215 36.77 86.53 72.88
N PHE A 216 37.15 87.04 74.07
CA PHE A 216 37.17 88.46 74.49
C PHE A 216 38.27 88.72 75.57
N GLU A 217 38.96 89.88 75.57
CA GLU A 217 39.67 90.54 76.71
C GLU A 217 39.88 92.07 76.42
N ASP A 218 40.12 92.95 77.44
CA ASP A 218 40.35 94.43 77.37
C ASP A 218 40.88 95.03 78.72
N ASP A 219 41.63 96.18 78.77
CA ASP A 219 42.18 96.82 80.04
C ASP A 219 42.82 98.27 79.95
N GLY A 220 42.99 99.04 81.06
CA GLY A 220 43.91 100.24 81.17
C GLY A 220 43.58 101.51 82.05
N SER A 221 44.59 102.30 82.54
CA SER A 221 44.48 103.67 83.20
C SER A 221 45.83 104.46 83.47
N ALA A 222 45.88 105.78 83.85
CA ALA A 222 47.13 106.61 84.05
C ALA A 222 47.10 108.05 84.77
N ALA A 223 48.29 108.58 85.18
CA ALA A 223 48.88 109.99 85.08
C ALA A 223 48.79 111.17 86.15
N ALA A 224 49.74 112.17 86.01
CA ALA A 224 49.86 113.60 86.51
C ALA A 224 50.35 113.97 87.97
N GLN A 225 50.89 115.18 88.36
CA GLN A 225 51.84 116.21 87.79
C GLN A 225 52.47 117.19 88.88
N GLU A 226 52.71 118.53 88.65
CA GLU A 226 53.61 119.48 89.41
C GLU A 226 53.01 120.88 89.79
N GLY A 227 53.79 121.85 90.34
CA GLY A 227 53.30 123.19 90.79
C GLY A 227 54.31 124.39 90.85
N PRO A 228 53.80 125.63 91.04
CA PRO A 228 54.38 126.89 90.51
C PRO A 228 54.87 127.86 91.66
N GLU A 229 54.94 129.21 91.63
CA GLU A 229 54.27 130.27 90.84
C GLU A 229 54.89 131.69 91.00
N THR A 230 54.83 132.52 89.92
CA THR A 230 54.82 134.02 89.87
C THR A 230 54.96 134.43 88.38
N SER A 231 54.20 135.31 87.72
CA SER A 231 53.05 136.21 88.02
C SER A 231 53.30 137.56 88.75
N ALA A 232 52.83 138.67 88.14
CA ALA A 232 51.96 139.70 88.77
C ALA A 232 51.58 140.87 87.82
N LEU A 233 52.58 141.55 87.22
CA LEU A 233 52.40 142.87 86.55
C LEU A 233 52.76 142.88 85.06
N GLN A 234 53.65 141.99 84.60
CA GLN A 234 53.81 141.71 83.17
C GLN A 234 52.51 141.10 82.61
N ASP A 235 51.86 140.29 83.45
CA ASP A 235 50.64 139.54 83.21
C ASP A 235 49.51 140.39 82.62
N GLN A 236 49.32 141.64 83.05
CA GLN A 236 48.16 142.44 82.65
C GLN A 236 48.27 143.03 81.23
N ILE A 237 49.49 143.35 80.78
CA ILE A 237 49.73 143.76 79.38
C ILE A 237 49.78 142.53 78.49
N ASN A 238 50.49 141.47 78.92
CA ASN A 238 50.44 140.16 78.28
C ASN A 238 48.99 139.73 78.04
N TYR A 239 48.12 139.78 79.06
CA TYR A 239 46.73 139.34 78.98
C TYR A 239 45.91 140.04 77.88
N GLN A 240 46.15 141.32 77.56
CA GLN A 240 45.42 141.99 76.47
C GLN A 240 45.99 141.67 75.09
N GLU A 241 47.31 141.60 74.94
CA GLU A 241 47.95 141.17 73.68
C GLU A 241 47.67 139.68 73.41
N GLU A 242 47.68 138.86 74.45
CA GLU A 242 47.35 137.44 74.45
C GLU A 242 45.87 137.21 74.18
N LEU A 243 44.94 138.02 74.72
CA LEU A 243 43.52 137.94 74.36
C LEU A 243 43.27 138.30 72.89
N LEU A 244 43.96 139.32 72.36
CA LEU A 244 43.90 139.66 70.93
C LEU A 244 44.54 138.57 70.06
N ALA A 245 45.64 137.95 70.51
CA ALA A 245 46.25 136.81 69.85
C ALA A 245 45.36 135.56 69.89
N GLN A 246 44.72 135.26 71.02
CA GLN A 246 43.76 134.17 71.18
C GLN A 246 42.54 134.37 70.29
N LEU A 247 41.97 135.57 70.22
CA LEU A 247 40.86 135.89 69.30
C LEU A 247 41.32 135.80 67.82
N GLY A 248 42.54 136.23 67.51
CA GLY A 248 43.16 136.06 66.19
C GLY A 248 43.35 134.59 65.81
N GLN A 249 43.87 133.77 66.72
CA GLN A 249 44.05 132.32 66.57
C GLN A 249 42.71 131.59 66.47
N GLN A 250 41.71 131.94 67.28
CA GLN A 250 40.36 131.38 67.18
C GLN A 250 39.72 131.72 65.83
N ARG A 251 39.84 132.97 65.36
CA ARG A 251 39.36 133.37 64.03
C ARG A 251 40.07 132.59 62.92
N GLN A 252 41.39 132.43 62.99
CA GLN A 252 42.14 131.66 62.01
C GLN A 252 41.78 130.16 62.06
N ALA A 253 41.70 129.55 63.25
CA ALA A 253 41.31 128.16 63.40
C ALA A 253 39.86 127.88 62.94
N LEU A 254 38.95 128.86 63.07
CA LEU A 254 37.61 128.79 62.49
C LEU A 254 37.64 128.93 60.96
N GLN A 255 38.46 129.84 60.42
CA GLN A 255 38.68 129.97 58.96
C GLN A 255 39.28 128.69 58.38
N ASP A 256 40.33 128.14 58.98
CA ASP A 256 40.98 126.90 58.55
C ASP A 256 40.05 125.68 58.66
N ARG A 257 39.06 125.70 59.56
CA ARG A 257 38.00 124.68 59.65
C ARG A 257 36.93 124.87 58.58
N LEU A 258 36.52 126.11 58.31
CA LEU A 258 35.58 126.44 57.24
C LEU A 258 36.16 126.09 55.87
N ASP A 259 37.41 126.49 55.60
CA ASP A 259 38.13 126.20 54.36
C ASP A 259 38.35 124.69 54.14
N ARG A 260 38.56 123.91 55.23
CA ARG A 260 38.57 122.43 55.16
C ARG A 260 37.20 121.89 54.79
N SER A 261 36.14 122.27 55.51
CA SER A 261 34.78 121.81 55.24
C SER A 261 34.29 122.20 53.83
N CYS A 262 34.68 123.38 53.33
CA CYS A 262 34.40 123.80 51.96
C CYS A 262 35.13 122.95 50.91
N ARG A 263 36.35 122.45 51.18
CA ARG A 263 37.07 121.52 50.29
C ARG A 263 36.45 120.13 50.35
N GLU A 264 36.17 119.62 51.55
CA GLU A 264 35.48 118.34 51.77
C GLU A 264 34.14 118.29 51.00
N LEU A 265 33.31 119.34 51.11
CA LEU A 265 32.04 119.45 50.37
C LEU A 265 32.21 119.61 48.84
N LEU A 266 33.33 120.18 48.36
CA LEU A 266 33.64 120.24 46.94
C LEU A 266 34.09 118.89 46.39
N ASP A 267 34.89 118.14 47.15
CA ASP A 267 35.38 116.81 46.78
C ASP A 267 34.24 115.77 46.83
N GLU A 268 33.38 115.80 47.87
CA GLU A 268 32.14 115.03 47.92
C GLU A 268 31.21 115.33 46.74
N ARG A 269 31.10 116.59 46.33
CA ARG A 269 30.29 117.00 45.17
C ARG A 269 30.89 116.52 43.85
N GLN A 270 32.22 116.50 43.71
CA GLN A 270 32.90 115.95 42.53
C GLN A 270 32.76 114.43 42.47
N ALA A 271 32.99 113.71 43.58
CA ALA A 271 32.76 112.27 43.67
C ALA A 271 31.28 111.92 43.37
N SER A 272 30.34 112.69 43.91
CA SER A 272 28.91 112.57 43.62
C SER A 272 28.55 112.81 42.15
N ALA A 273 29.33 113.62 41.42
CA ALA A 273 29.15 113.84 39.98
C ALA A 273 29.73 112.69 39.16
N ALA A 274 30.93 112.19 39.52
CA ALA A 274 31.55 111.02 38.90
C ALA A 274 30.67 109.77 39.03
N LEU A 275 30.18 109.46 40.23
CA LEU A 275 29.27 108.33 40.49
C LEU A 275 27.94 108.44 39.71
N ARG A 276 27.46 109.65 39.42
CA ARG A 276 26.28 109.86 38.56
C ARG A 276 26.58 109.57 37.09
N ALA A 277 27.76 109.97 36.60
CA ALA A 277 28.21 109.69 35.24
C ALA A 277 28.43 108.17 35.02
N GLU A 278 29.06 107.50 35.99
CA GLU A 278 29.16 106.03 36.00
C GLU A 278 27.78 105.38 36.00
N LEU A 279 26.87 105.82 36.88
CA LEU A 279 25.50 105.31 36.93
C LEU A 279 24.72 105.51 35.61
N THR A 280 24.95 106.59 34.85
CA THR A 280 24.37 106.74 33.51
C THR A 280 24.95 105.73 32.51
N THR A 281 26.27 105.56 32.43
CA THR A 281 26.87 104.57 31.51
C THR A 281 26.49 103.13 31.86
N VAL A 282 26.32 102.81 33.15
CA VAL A 282 25.82 101.50 33.61
C VAL A 282 24.36 101.30 33.19
N LYS A 283 23.49 102.32 33.30
CA LYS A 283 22.10 102.25 32.83
C LYS A 283 22.01 102.05 31.31
N GLU A 284 22.81 102.77 30.54
CA GLU A 284 22.89 102.61 29.08
C GLU A 284 23.33 101.20 28.68
N ARG A 285 24.34 100.64 29.37
CA ARG A 285 24.77 99.25 29.18
C ARG A 285 23.72 98.22 29.58
N VAL A 286 22.96 98.46 30.65
CA VAL A 286 21.84 97.59 31.04
C VAL A 286 20.74 97.62 29.97
N ALA A 287 20.33 98.80 29.51
CA ALA A 287 19.33 98.94 28.44
C ALA A 287 19.77 98.28 27.13
N GLY A 288 21.06 98.39 26.77
CA GLY A 288 21.64 97.67 25.62
C GLY A 288 21.56 96.14 25.78
N LEU A 289 21.98 95.62 26.93
CA LEU A 289 21.90 94.17 27.23
C LEU A 289 20.46 93.65 27.29
N GLU A 290 19.50 94.48 27.72
CA GLU A 290 18.06 94.14 27.70
C GLU A 290 17.51 94.09 26.27
N ALA A 291 17.93 95.00 25.39
CA ALA A 291 17.58 94.99 23.97
C ALA A 291 18.21 93.79 23.22
N GLU A 292 19.49 93.49 23.47
CA GLU A 292 20.17 92.30 22.94
C GLU A 292 19.48 91.01 23.41
N LYS A 293 19.18 90.91 24.70
CA LYS A 293 18.42 89.80 25.28
C LYS A 293 17.05 89.63 24.62
N ALA A 294 16.29 90.71 24.43
CA ALA A 294 14.99 90.66 23.76
C ALA A 294 15.11 90.18 22.30
N SER A 295 16.11 90.67 21.56
CA SER A 295 16.42 90.25 20.19
C SER A 295 16.78 88.76 20.11
N LEU A 296 17.67 88.28 21.00
CA LEU A 296 18.05 86.87 21.11
C LEU A 296 16.87 85.98 21.52
N GLN A 297 15.98 86.46 22.41
CA GLN A 297 14.77 85.73 22.78
C GLN A 297 13.78 85.61 21.62
N ALA A 298 13.58 86.68 20.84
CA ALA A 298 12.72 86.65 19.66
C ALA A 298 13.27 85.71 18.58
N SER A 299 14.57 85.80 18.27
CA SER A 299 15.25 84.92 17.31
C SER A 299 15.18 83.44 17.74
N HIS A 300 15.40 83.16 19.03
CA HIS A 300 15.32 81.80 19.57
C HIS A 300 13.89 81.23 19.54
N GLU A 301 12.84 82.01 19.80
CA GLU A 301 11.46 81.52 19.67
C GLU A 301 11.07 81.33 18.20
N GLN A 302 11.51 82.22 17.29
CA GLN A 302 11.35 82.01 15.84
C GLN A 302 12.05 80.73 15.36
N GLN A 303 13.25 80.44 15.86
CA GLN A 303 13.97 79.19 15.55
C GLN A 303 13.24 77.95 16.09
N LYS A 304 12.64 78.02 17.29
CA LYS A 304 11.77 76.94 17.78
C LYS A 304 10.53 76.77 16.91
N GLU A 305 9.92 77.85 16.46
CA GLU A 305 8.71 77.81 15.62
C GLU A 305 9.00 77.17 14.26
N ALA A 306 10.14 77.51 13.64
CA ALA A 306 10.64 76.85 12.44
C ALA A 306 10.86 75.33 12.68
N VAL A 307 11.63 74.95 13.71
CA VAL A 307 11.89 73.53 14.03
C VAL A 307 10.62 72.76 14.41
N ARG A 308 9.63 73.41 15.04
CA ARG A 308 8.28 72.83 15.29
C ARG A 308 7.55 72.58 13.98
N SER A 309 7.60 73.52 13.03
CA SER A 309 6.98 73.42 11.70
C SER A 309 7.62 72.32 10.86
N ASP A 310 8.95 72.32 10.74
CA ASP A 310 9.70 71.33 9.94
C ASP A 310 9.44 69.91 10.46
N MET A 311 9.54 69.71 11.79
CA MET A 311 9.23 68.43 12.43
C MET A 311 7.75 68.02 12.28
N ALA A 312 6.81 68.96 12.08
CA ALA A 312 5.43 68.64 11.78
C ALA A 312 5.25 68.14 10.34
N VAL A 313 5.95 68.76 9.38
CA VAL A 313 5.97 68.32 7.97
C VAL A 313 6.64 66.95 7.82
N GLU A 314 7.77 66.71 8.51
CA GLU A 314 8.42 65.39 8.56
C GLU A 314 7.47 64.32 9.10
N ARG A 315 6.77 64.59 10.21
CA ARG A 315 5.78 63.66 10.79
C ARG A 315 4.63 63.37 9.82
N GLN A 316 4.08 64.39 9.15
CA GLN A 316 3.03 64.19 8.15
C GLN A 316 3.54 63.32 6.99
N THR A 317 4.73 63.61 6.46
CA THR A 317 5.35 62.84 5.38
C THR A 317 5.60 61.38 5.78
N HIS A 318 6.05 61.14 7.02
CA HIS A 318 6.20 59.79 7.56
C HIS A 318 4.87 59.07 7.77
N GLU A 319 3.83 59.77 8.24
CA GLU A 319 2.49 59.21 8.37
C GLU A 319 1.87 58.83 7.03
N GLU A 320 1.97 59.69 6.02
CA GLU A 320 1.47 59.45 4.66
C GLU A 320 2.23 58.29 3.99
N SER A 321 3.55 58.29 4.12
CA SER A 321 4.40 57.17 3.67
C SER A 321 4.02 55.86 4.34
N ARG A 322 3.75 55.86 5.66
CA ARG A 322 3.31 54.66 6.38
C ARG A 322 1.91 54.23 5.95
N LYS A 323 0.96 55.14 5.80
CA LYS A 323 -0.40 54.86 5.28
C LYS A 323 -0.35 54.23 3.88
N GLY A 324 0.54 54.71 3.00
CA GLY A 324 0.78 54.12 1.68
C GLY A 324 1.39 52.71 1.73
N LEU A 325 2.36 52.47 2.63
CA LEU A 325 2.91 51.14 2.87
C LEU A 325 1.86 50.19 3.48
N ASP A 326 1.09 50.64 4.47
CA ASP A 326 0.03 49.89 5.12
C ASP A 326 -1.04 49.45 4.09
N GLN A 327 -1.42 50.35 3.16
CA GLN A 327 -2.31 50.04 2.03
C GLN A 327 -1.69 49.03 1.05
N LEU A 328 -0.42 49.20 0.68
CA LEU A 328 0.29 48.28 -0.22
C LEU A 328 0.40 46.87 0.38
N TYR A 329 0.70 46.76 1.68
CA TYR A 329 0.71 45.48 2.39
C TYR A 329 -0.67 44.83 2.46
N GLN A 330 -1.74 45.60 2.67
CA GLN A 330 -3.12 45.08 2.66
C GLN A 330 -3.52 44.57 1.26
N GLU A 331 -3.19 45.31 0.20
CA GLU A 331 -3.47 44.91 -1.19
C GLU A 331 -2.65 43.67 -1.60
N LEU A 332 -1.38 43.58 -1.19
CA LEU A 332 -0.55 42.38 -1.40
C LEU A 332 -1.10 41.17 -0.63
N GLN A 333 -1.57 41.36 0.61
CA GLN A 333 -2.23 40.29 1.37
C GLN A 333 -3.57 39.87 0.75
N ARG A 334 -4.33 40.80 0.15
CA ARG A 334 -5.57 40.50 -0.57
C ARG A 334 -5.28 39.64 -1.80
N ARG A 335 -4.36 40.09 -2.67
CA ARG A 335 -3.94 39.34 -3.87
C ARG A 335 -3.36 37.96 -3.52
N LEU A 336 -2.56 37.86 -2.46
CA LEU A 336 -2.01 36.57 -2.01
C LEU A 336 -3.11 35.58 -1.59
N LYS A 337 -4.16 36.05 -0.91
CA LYS A 337 -5.32 35.22 -0.55
C LYS A 337 -6.10 34.78 -1.79
N GLU A 338 -6.35 35.72 -2.70
CA GLU A 338 -7.06 35.46 -3.96
C GLU A 338 -6.31 34.45 -4.83
N GLU A 339 -5.00 34.60 -5.05
CA GLU A 339 -4.18 33.61 -5.76
C GLU A 339 -4.12 32.26 -5.03
N THR A 340 -4.05 32.25 -3.69
CA THR A 340 -4.09 30.99 -2.93
C THR A 340 -5.41 30.25 -3.12
N GLN A 341 -6.54 30.97 -3.16
CA GLN A 341 -7.85 30.40 -3.41
C GLN A 341 -8.01 29.95 -4.87
N ASN A 342 -7.65 30.80 -5.85
CA ASN A 342 -7.64 30.46 -7.28
C ASN A 342 -6.84 29.18 -7.54
N ARG A 343 -5.65 29.05 -6.94
CA ARG A 343 -4.81 27.86 -7.04
C ARG A 343 -5.50 26.62 -6.45
N PHE A 344 -6.15 26.73 -5.29
CA PHE A 344 -6.89 25.61 -4.68
C PHE A 344 -8.09 25.18 -5.54
N GLU A 345 -8.80 26.13 -6.15
CA GLU A 345 -9.91 25.85 -7.06
C GLU A 345 -9.43 25.19 -8.37
N LEU A 346 -8.30 25.63 -8.93
CA LEU A 346 -7.63 25.01 -10.07
C LEU A 346 -7.08 23.60 -9.75
N GLU A 347 -6.46 23.41 -8.58
CA GLU A 347 -6.02 22.10 -8.09
C GLU A 347 -7.21 21.13 -7.96
N ARG A 348 -8.36 21.62 -7.46
CA ARG A 348 -9.60 20.85 -7.34
C ARG A 348 -10.25 20.53 -8.70
N GLU A 349 -10.21 21.45 -9.66
CA GLU A 349 -10.66 21.22 -11.04
C GLU A 349 -9.78 20.17 -11.73
N LEU A 350 -8.46 20.32 -11.65
CA LEU A 350 -7.49 19.36 -12.21
C LEU A 350 -7.69 17.95 -11.62
N GLN A 351 -7.95 17.84 -10.32
CA GLN A 351 -8.28 16.56 -9.67
C GLN A 351 -9.62 15.96 -10.14
N ARG A 352 -10.56 16.76 -10.64
CA ARG A 352 -11.79 16.27 -11.30
C ARG A 352 -11.48 15.79 -12.71
N GLN A 353 -10.81 16.61 -13.51
CA GLN A 353 -10.40 16.30 -14.88
C GLN A 353 -9.55 15.02 -14.95
N ILE A 354 -8.66 14.78 -13.98
CA ILE A 354 -7.89 13.53 -13.91
C ILE A 354 -8.80 12.31 -13.72
N ARG A 355 -9.84 12.38 -12.88
CA ARG A 355 -10.78 11.28 -12.63
C ARG A 355 -11.67 11.01 -13.84
N GLU A 356 -12.25 12.07 -14.40
CA GLU A 356 -13.05 12.01 -15.63
C GLU A 356 -12.23 11.38 -16.77
N ARG A 357 -10.94 11.73 -16.89
CA ARG A 357 -10.04 11.10 -17.86
C ARG A 357 -9.77 9.62 -17.55
N THR A 358 -9.52 9.22 -16.30
CA THR A 358 -9.31 7.80 -15.96
C THR A 358 -10.57 6.95 -16.14
N ASP A 359 -11.75 7.50 -15.90
CA ASP A 359 -13.03 6.82 -16.12
C ASP A 359 -13.29 6.63 -17.63
N LEU A 360 -12.95 7.63 -18.46
CA LEU A 360 -12.98 7.52 -19.91
C LEU A 360 -11.91 6.55 -20.47
N GLU A 361 -10.69 6.57 -19.94
CA GLU A 361 -9.63 5.59 -20.28
C GLU A 361 -10.10 4.15 -19.97
N LEU A 362 -10.79 3.93 -18.85
CA LEU A 362 -11.38 2.64 -18.50
C LEU A 362 -12.54 2.25 -19.42
N ALA A 363 -13.43 3.18 -19.73
CA ALA A 363 -14.55 2.95 -20.64
C ALA A 363 -14.07 2.58 -22.06
N VAL A 364 -13.02 3.25 -22.57
CA VAL A 364 -12.38 2.91 -23.85
C VAL A 364 -11.82 1.49 -23.81
N ARG A 365 -11.05 1.10 -22.78
CA ARG A 365 -10.50 -0.26 -22.66
C ARG A 365 -11.57 -1.36 -22.58
N LEU A 366 -12.71 -1.07 -21.95
CA LEU A 366 -13.84 -2.00 -21.92
C LEU A 366 -14.50 -2.14 -23.30
N LEU A 367 -14.67 -1.04 -24.04
CA LEU A 367 -15.15 -1.06 -25.42
C LEU A 367 -14.17 -1.75 -26.38
N GLU A 368 -12.86 -1.54 -26.20
CA GLU A 368 -11.82 -2.25 -26.95
C GLU A 368 -11.90 -3.76 -26.73
N ARG A 369 -12.00 -4.24 -25.49
CA ARG A 369 -12.21 -5.67 -25.19
C ARG A 369 -13.49 -6.19 -25.85
N ASP A 370 -14.62 -5.51 -25.64
CA ASP A 370 -15.92 -5.90 -26.21
C ASP A 370 -15.93 -5.92 -27.75
N VAL A 371 -15.04 -5.17 -28.41
CA VAL A 371 -14.82 -5.22 -29.86
C VAL A 371 -13.99 -6.45 -30.24
N HIS A 372 -12.92 -6.79 -29.51
CA HIS A 372 -12.14 -8.02 -29.74
C HIS A 372 -13.00 -9.28 -29.52
N ASP A 373 -13.76 -9.36 -28.41
CA ASP A 373 -14.66 -10.48 -28.11
C ASP A 373 -15.69 -10.70 -29.25
N LYS A 374 -16.18 -9.61 -29.86
CA LYS A 374 -17.09 -9.64 -31.02
C LYS A 374 -16.37 -10.00 -32.32
N GLN A 375 -15.11 -9.60 -32.50
CA GLN A 375 -14.29 -9.99 -33.65
C GLN A 375 -13.99 -11.50 -33.63
N ASP A 376 -13.60 -12.06 -32.50
CA ASP A 376 -13.40 -13.51 -32.34
C ASP A 376 -14.70 -14.31 -32.53
N SER A 377 -15.82 -13.77 -32.04
CA SER A 377 -17.16 -14.31 -32.32
C SER A 377 -17.49 -14.30 -33.83
N LEU A 378 -17.12 -13.23 -34.55
CA LEU A 378 -17.30 -13.15 -36.01
C LEU A 378 -16.34 -14.08 -36.78
N VAL A 379 -15.11 -14.27 -36.33
CA VAL A 379 -14.13 -15.19 -36.93
C VAL A 379 -14.59 -16.65 -36.77
N THR A 380 -15.06 -17.02 -35.57
CA THR A 380 -15.59 -18.36 -35.30
C THR A 380 -16.87 -18.66 -36.08
N LEU A 381 -17.81 -17.71 -36.17
CA LEU A 381 -19.00 -17.82 -37.02
C LEU A 381 -18.65 -17.93 -38.52
N ARG A 382 -17.66 -17.17 -39.01
CA ARG A 382 -17.18 -17.28 -40.40
C ARG A 382 -16.58 -18.66 -40.70
N ARG A 383 -15.79 -19.23 -39.77
CA ARG A 383 -15.28 -20.61 -39.89
C ARG A 383 -16.43 -21.61 -39.96
N GLN A 384 -17.42 -21.50 -39.07
CA GLN A 384 -18.60 -22.38 -39.07
C GLN A 384 -19.41 -22.28 -40.37
N LEU A 385 -19.55 -21.09 -40.95
CA LEU A 385 -20.22 -20.92 -42.25
C LEU A 385 -19.47 -21.61 -43.40
N GLU A 386 -18.14 -21.53 -43.43
CA GLU A 386 -17.34 -22.22 -44.46
C GLU A 386 -17.31 -23.75 -44.23
N GLU A 387 -17.38 -24.22 -42.99
CA GLU A 387 -17.57 -25.63 -42.63
C GLU A 387 -18.95 -26.15 -43.07
N ILE A 388 -20.03 -25.39 -42.86
CA ILE A 388 -21.38 -25.72 -43.36
C ILE A 388 -21.40 -25.72 -44.89
N LYS A 389 -20.73 -24.76 -45.54
CA LYS A 389 -20.63 -24.64 -47.00
C LYS A 389 -19.85 -25.81 -47.62
N THR A 390 -18.72 -26.20 -47.04
CA THR A 390 -17.95 -27.37 -47.50
C THR A 390 -18.68 -28.69 -47.26
N LEU A 391 -19.38 -28.84 -46.12
CA LEU A 391 -20.28 -29.99 -45.88
C LEU A 391 -21.44 -30.04 -46.87
N SER A 392 -22.04 -28.89 -47.22
CA SER A 392 -23.11 -28.80 -48.22
C SER A 392 -22.64 -29.21 -49.62
N LEU A 393 -21.43 -28.79 -50.02
CA LEU A 393 -20.81 -29.21 -51.27
C LEU A 393 -20.52 -30.72 -51.29
N ASP A 394 -19.93 -31.27 -50.23
CA ASP A 394 -19.67 -32.71 -50.06
C ASP A 394 -20.97 -33.55 -50.07
N LEU A 395 -22.02 -33.09 -49.39
CA LEU A 395 -23.36 -33.68 -49.44
C LEU A 395 -23.95 -33.65 -50.85
N SER A 396 -23.81 -32.53 -51.59
CA SER A 396 -24.31 -32.42 -52.96
C SER A 396 -23.55 -33.34 -53.95
N ALA A 397 -22.24 -33.52 -53.74
CA ALA A 397 -21.42 -34.44 -54.53
C ALA A 397 -21.79 -35.90 -54.24
N LYS A 398 -21.97 -36.26 -52.97
CA LYS A 398 -22.44 -37.59 -52.54
C LYS A 398 -23.86 -37.88 -52.98
N LEU A 399 -24.75 -36.89 -52.99
CA LEU A 399 -26.10 -37.04 -53.53
C LEU A 399 -26.03 -37.39 -55.02
N ARG A 400 -25.25 -36.65 -55.82
CA ARG A 400 -25.04 -36.93 -57.25
C ARG A 400 -24.42 -38.31 -57.49
N GLU A 401 -23.40 -38.70 -56.72
CA GLU A 401 -22.82 -40.06 -56.77
C GLU A 401 -23.90 -41.15 -56.53
N ARG A 402 -24.87 -40.88 -55.64
CA ARG A 402 -25.98 -41.79 -55.35
C ARG A 402 -27.08 -41.76 -56.42
N GLU A 403 -27.31 -40.62 -57.06
CA GLU A 403 -28.19 -40.48 -58.22
C GLU A 403 -27.62 -41.24 -59.43
N ASP A 404 -26.32 -41.11 -59.72
CA ASP A 404 -25.61 -41.86 -60.76
C ASP A 404 -25.59 -43.38 -60.47
N GLN A 405 -25.39 -43.77 -59.21
CA GLN A 405 -25.51 -45.17 -58.76
C GLN A 405 -26.94 -45.71 -58.83
N LEU A 406 -27.95 -44.87 -58.60
CA LEU A 406 -29.34 -45.24 -58.74
C LEU A 406 -29.71 -45.41 -60.21
N ALA A 407 -29.38 -44.44 -61.06
CA ALA A 407 -29.63 -44.50 -62.50
C ALA A 407 -28.96 -45.73 -63.14
N SER A 408 -27.68 -45.98 -62.85
CA SER A 408 -26.99 -47.18 -63.34
C SER A 408 -27.66 -48.48 -62.87
N LYS A 409 -28.09 -48.56 -61.60
CA LYS A 409 -28.88 -49.69 -61.09
C LYS A 409 -30.25 -49.81 -61.75
N THR A 410 -30.98 -48.72 -62.00
CA THR A 410 -32.27 -48.75 -62.70
C THR A 410 -32.10 -49.25 -64.14
N THR A 411 -31.04 -48.87 -64.86
CA THR A 411 -30.76 -49.45 -66.19
C THR A 411 -30.30 -50.92 -66.14
N LEU A 412 -29.82 -51.41 -65.00
CA LEU A 412 -29.51 -52.82 -64.79
C LEU A 412 -30.79 -53.61 -64.46
N VAL A 413 -31.66 -53.06 -63.61
CA VAL A 413 -32.98 -53.63 -63.28
C VAL A 413 -33.82 -53.76 -64.55
N ALA A 414 -33.95 -52.70 -65.36
CA ALA A 414 -34.68 -52.76 -66.64
C ALA A 414 -34.11 -53.81 -67.63
N ARG A 415 -32.78 -54.05 -67.60
CA ARG A 415 -32.13 -55.12 -68.38
C ARG A 415 -32.41 -56.51 -67.81
N LEU A 416 -32.50 -56.65 -66.49
CA LEU A 416 -32.85 -57.91 -65.83
C LEU A 416 -34.34 -58.23 -65.96
N GLU A 417 -35.22 -57.22 -65.93
CA GLU A 417 -36.66 -57.33 -66.19
C GLU A 417 -36.89 -57.79 -67.64
N SER A 418 -36.32 -57.10 -68.63
CA SER A 418 -36.35 -57.53 -70.03
C SER A 418 -35.78 -58.94 -70.24
N LYS A 419 -34.72 -59.34 -69.52
CA LYS A 419 -34.21 -60.72 -69.57
C LYS A 419 -35.11 -61.74 -68.86
N ASN A 420 -35.84 -61.33 -67.82
CA ASN A 420 -36.83 -62.17 -67.16
C ASN A 420 -38.05 -62.38 -68.07
N GLU A 421 -38.51 -61.34 -68.78
CA GLU A 421 -39.54 -61.43 -69.82
C GLU A 421 -39.11 -62.36 -70.97
N GLU A 422 -37.87 -62.20 -71.49
CA GLU A 422 -37.31 -63.14 -72.49
C GLU A 422 -37.29 -64.59 -71.99
N LEU A 423 -36.88 -64.81 -70.74
CA LEU A 423 -36.79 -66.14 -70.13
C LEU A 423 -38.18 -66.74 -69.83
N GLN A 424 -39.15 -65.94 -69.41
CA GLN A 424 -40.54 -66.36 -69.24
C GLN A 424 -41.17 -66.73 -70.59
N ALA A 425 -40.95 -65.91 -71.63
CA ALA A 425 -41.39 -66.22 -72.98
C ALA A 425 -40.65 -67.43 -73.58
N ALA A 426 -39.42 -67.73 -73.16
CA ALA A 426 -38.72 -68.96 -73.52
C ALA A 426 -39.25 -70.19 -72.76
N LEU A 427 -39.55 -70.05 -71.46
CA LEU A 427 -40.14 -71.09 -70.63
C LEU A 427 -41.53 -71.47 -71.13
N GLN A 428 -42.41 -70.50 -71.39
CA GLN A 428 -43.75 -70.76 -71.96
C GLN A 428 -43.69 -71.50 -73.30
N ARG A 429 -42.71 -71.19 -74.16
CA ARG A 429 -42.50 -71.94 -75.42
C ARG A 429 -41.98 -73.36 -75.18
N ALA A 430 -41.16 -73.57 -74.15
CA ALA A 430 -40.69 -74.90 -73.77
C ALA A 430 -41.80 -75.74 -73.11
N GLU A 431 -42.65 -75.13 -72.28
CA GLU A 431 -43.85 -75.74 -71.68
C GLU A 431 -44.87 -76.12 -72.77
N GLN A 432 -45.13 -75.22 -73.73
CA GLN A 432 -45.97 -75.51 -74.91
C GLN A 432 -45.38 -76.67 -75.73
N ALA A 433 -44.09 -76.65 -76.04
CA ALA A 433 -43.44 -77.75 -76.77
C ALA A 433 -43.44 -79.08 -75.99
N SER A 434 -43.36 -79.05 -74.66
CA SER A 434 -43.50 -80.26 -73.81
C SER A 434 -44.93 -80.79 -73.87
N ALA A 435 -45.94 -79.93 -73.72
CA ALA A 435 -47.35 -80.33 -73.81
C ALA A 435 -47.73 -80.84 -75.21
N GLU A 436 -47.18 -80.25 -76.27
CA GLU A 436 -47.30 -80.76 -77.64
C GLU A 436 -46.63 -82.13 -77.80
N ALA A 437 -45.43 -82.32 -77.24
CA ALA A 437 -44.73 -83.60 -77.26
C ALA A 437 -45.44 -84.69 -76.43
N GLU A 438 -46.02 -84.34 -75.28
CA GLU A 438 -46.85 -85.23 -74.44
C GLU A 438 -48.16 -85.60 -75.14
N SER A 439 -48.77 -84.66 -75.88
CA SER A 439 -49.94 -84.92 -76.73
C SER A 439 -49.59 -85.85 -77.90
N GLN A 440 -48.45 -85.64 -78.56
CA GLN A 440 -47.95 -86.53 -79.61
C GLN A 440 -47.59 -87.92 -79.05
N LEU A 441 -46.97 -87.99 -77.86
CA LEU A 441 -46.61 -89.25 -77.20
C LEU A 441 -47.85 -90.04 -76.79
N SER A 442 -48.84 -89.40 -76.16
CA SER A 442 -50.10 -90.06 -75.78
C SER A 442 -50.91 -90.50 -77.00
N GLY A 443 -50.93 -89.72 -78.08
CA GLY A 443 -51.50 -90.15 -79.37
C GLY A 443 -50.76 -91.33 -79.99
N ALA A 444 -49.43 -91.37 -79.91
CA ALA A 444 -48.61 -92.50 -80.36
C ALA A 444 -48.81 -93.75 -79.49
N GLU A 445 -48.97 -93.60 -78.17
CA GLU A 445 -49.36 -94.68 -77.28
C GLU A 445 -50.75 -95.22 -77.61
N GLU A 446 -51.74 -94.37 -77.89
CA GLU A 446 -53.08 -94.84 -78.28
C GLU A 446 -53.06 -95.56 -79.64
N ALA A 447 -52.26 -95.08 -80.60
CA ALA A 447 -52.00 -95.79 -81.84
C ALA A 447 -51.33 -97.15 -81.58
N ALA A 448 -50.33 -97.22 -80.70
CA ALA A 448 -49.68 -98.47 -80.30
C ALA A 448 -50.63 -99.43 -79.56
N ARG A 449 -51.49 -98.93 -78.66
CA ARG A 449 -52.56 -99.71 -77.99
C ARG A 449 -53.64 -100.17 -78.97
N LYS A 450 -53.87 -99.45 -80.08
CA LYS A 450 -54.79 -99.88 -81.15
C LYS A 450 -54.15 -100.98 -82.00
N LEU A 451 -52.91 -100.78 -82.46
CA LEU A 451 -52.14 -101.77 -83.19
C LEU A 451 -51.94 -103.05 -82.38
N GLY A 452 -51.60 -102.95 -81.09
CA GLY A 452 -51.46 -104.10 -80.19
C GLY A 452 -52.76 -104.89 -80.00
N ARG A 453 -53.92 -104.22 -80.00
CA ARG A 453 -55.23 -104.91 -80.02
C ARG A 453 -55.48 -105.62 -81.35
N GLN A 454 -55.13 -105.00 -82.48
CA GLN A 454 -55.25 -105.64 -83.80
C GLN A 454 -54.30 -106.83 -83.96
N VAL A 455 -53.10 -106.77 -83.38
CA VAL A 455 -52.16 -107.92 -83.31
C VAL A 455 -52.75 -109.03 -82.45
N ALA A 456 -53.21 -108.73 -81.23
CA ALA A 456 -53.81 -109.74 -80.34
C ALA A 456 -55.08 -110.39 -80.94
N GLU A 457 -55.89 -109.62 -81.67
CA GLU A 457 -57.06 -110.12 -82.40
C GLU A 457 -56.66 -111.02 -83.57
N ALA A 458 -55.63 -110.65 -84.34
CA ALA A 458 -55.06 -111.48 -85.40
C ALA A 458 -54.38 -112.76 -84.86
N GLU A 459 -53.71 -112.69 -83.70
CA GLU A 459 -53.12 -113.85 -83.02
C GLU A 459 -54.19 -114.80 -82.46
N ALA A 460 -55.30 -114.26 -81.94
CA ALA A 460 -56.46 -115.05 -81.54
C ALA A 460 -57.12 -115.74 -82.74
N GLN A 461 -57.28 -115.04 -83.87
CA GLN A 461 -57.75 -115.65 -85.12
C GLN A 461 -56.79 -116.72 -85.64
N ARG A 462 -55.47 -116.49 -85.55
CA ARG A 462 -54.44 -117.48 -85.93
C ARG A 462 -54.52 -118.72 -85.05
N SER A 463 -54.66 -118.57 -83.74
CA SER A 463 -54.73 -119.71 -82.81
C SER A 463 -56.04 -120.51 -82.94
N ALA A 464 -57.16 -119.86 -83.29
CA ALA A 464 -58.40 -120.53 -83.65
C ALA A 464 -58.23 -121.38 -84.92
N LEU A 465 -57.64 -120.81 -85.99
CA LEU A 465 -57.36 -121.54 -87.23
C LEU A 465 -56.32 -122.68 -87.04
N GLU A 466 -55.35 -122.50 -86.14
CA GLU A 466 -54.41 -123.55 -85.73
C GLU A 466 -55.13 -124.70 -84.98
N ALA A 467 -56.14 -124.38 -84.16
CA ALA A 467 -56.98 -125.37 -83.48
C ALA A 467 -57.93 -126.10 -84.45
N ASP A 468 -58.61 -125.38 -85.36
CA ASP A 468 -59.46 -125.99 -86.40
C ASP A 468 -58.66 -126.92 -87.32
N LEU A 469 -57.46 -126.49 -87.73
CA LEU A 469 -56.53 -127.32 -88.51
C LEU A 469 -56.03 -128.55 -87.72
N ARG A 470 -55.94 -128.46 -86.39
CA ARG A 470 -55.63 -129.60 -85.54
C ARG A 470 -56.81 -130.58 -85.47
N ILE A 471 -58.04 -130.10 -85.31
CA ILE A 471 -59.25 -130.92 -85.31
C ILE A 471 -59.41 -131.65 -86.66
N GLU A 472 -59.16 -130.96 -87.78
CA GLU A 472 -59.17 -131.57 -89.12
C GLU A 472 -58.13 -132.69 -89.25
N ARG A 473 -56.92 -132.50 -88.73
CA ARG A 473 -55.88 -133.55 -88.72
C ARG A 473 -56.28 -134.74 -87.85
N GLU A 474 -56.83 -134.51 -86.67
CA GLU A 474 -57.28 -135.58 -85.76
C GLU A 474 -58.44 -136.39 -86.39
N TRP A 475 -59.40 -135.73 -87.04
CA TRP A 475 -60.44 -136.38 -87.85
C TRP A 475 -59.87 -137.17 -89.03
N ARG A 476 -58.92 -136.58 -89.78
CA ARG A 476 -58.30 -137.22 -90.95
C ARG A 476 -57.49 -138.47 -90.58
N VAL A 477 -56.90 -138.51 -89.39
CA VAL A 477 -56.24 -139.72 -88.86
C VAL A 477 -57.29 -140.79 -88.51
N SER A 478 -58.34 -140.45 -87.76
CA SER A 478 -59.41 -141.42 -87.42
C SER A 478 -59.99 -142.08 -88.67
N LEU A 479 -60.35 -141.27 -89.68
CA LEU A 479 -60.93 -141.74 -90.93
C LEU A 479 -59.96 -142.60 -91.78
N GLN A 480 -58.65 -142.52 -91.53
CA GLN A 480 -57.63 -143.36 -92.18
C GLN A 480 -57.41 -144.70 -91.46
N ASP A 481 -57.74 -144.80 -90.17
CA ASP A 481 -57.72 -146.06 -89.43
C ASP A 481 -59.02 -146.85 -89.66
N ASP A 482 -60.19 -146.19 -89.63
CA ASP A 482 -61.49 -146.76 -90.02
C ASP A 482 -61.44 -147.45 -91.41
N LEU A 483 -60.67 -146.88 -92.34
CA LEU A 483 -60.52 -147.39 -93.71
C LEU A 483 -59.64 -148.65 -93.80
N LYS A 484 -58.75 -148.90 -92.85
CA LYS A 484 -57.88 -150.10 -92.82
C LYS A 484 -58.64 -151.30 -92.27
N ASP A 485 -59.36 -151.10 -91.19
CA ASP A 485 -60.15 -152.14 -90.52
C ASP A 485 -61.23 -152.71 -91.47
N ALA A 486 -61.86 -151.83 -92.26
CA ALA A 486 -62.81 -152.23 -93.30
C ALA A 486 -62.20 -153.05 -94.46
N GLN A 487 -60.89 -152.93 -94.71
CA GLN A 487 -60.20 -153.70 -95.76
C GLN A 487 -59.84 -155.11 -95.31
N GLN A 488 -59.35 -155.28 -94.07
CA GLN A 488 -58.98 -156.60 -93.54
C GLN A 488 -60.17 -157.56 -93.47
N GLN A 489 -61.34 -157.09 -93.02
CA GLN A 489 -62.56 -157.90 -92.94
C GLN A 489 -63.00 -158.47 -94.31
N GLN A 490 -62.65 -157.81 -95.43
CA GLN A 490 -63.07 -158.23 -96.78
C GLN A 490 -62.19 -159.32 -97.41
N GLU A 491 -61.05 -159.67 -96.81
CA GLU A 491 -60.18 -160.76 -97.29
C GLU A 491 -60.47 -162.09 -96.58
N GLU A 492 -60.75 -162.06 -95.27
CA GLU A 492 -61.03 -163.29 -94.49
C GLU A 492 -62.28 -164.04 -94.98
N GLU A 493 -63.37 -163.31 -95.25
CA GLU A 493 -64.68 -163.90 -95.59
C GLU A 493 -64.65 -164.70 -96.91
N LYS A 494 -63.83 -164.29 -97.88
CA LYS A 494 -63.66 -164.97 -99.18
C LYS A 494 -62.95 -166.31 -99.07
N SER A 495 -62.21 -166.56 -97.99
CA SER A 495 -61.42 -167.80 -97.80
C SER A 495 -62.27 -169.02 -97.42
N LEU A 496 -63.39 -168.81 -96.73
CA LEU A 496 -64.16 -169.87 -96.06
C LEU A 496 -65.08 -170.67 -97.00
N SER A 497 -65.49 -170.09 -98.13
CA SER A 497 -66.51 -170.71 -99.01
C SER A 497 -65.99 -171.81 -99.94
N ARG A 498 -64.69 -172.15 -99.93
CA ARG A 498 -64.07 -172.99 -100.99
C ARG A 498 -63.42 -174.31 -100.52
N ARG A 499 -63.73 -174.82 -99.32
CA ARG A 499 -63.09 -176.05 -98.80
C ARG A 499 -63.96 -176.96 -97.92
N LYS A 500 -65.09 -177.46 -98.47
CA LYS A 500 -65.87 -178.53 -97.83
C LYS A 500 -66.41 -179.62 -98.77
N GLU A 501 -65.59 -180.06 -99.72
CA GLU A 501 -65.69 -181.43 -100.27
C GLU A 501 -64.30 -181.91 -100.74
N VAL A 502 -64.08 -183.23 -100.75
CA VAL A 502 -62.82 -183.95 -101.11
C VAL A 502 -61.58 -183.74 -100.20
N LEU A 503 -61.58 -184.51 -99.10
CA LEU A 503 -60.52 -185.45 -98.63
C LEU A 503 -59.01 -185.11 -98.60
N SER A 504 -58.41 -185.53 -97.46
CA SER A 504 -57.01 -185.98 -97.20
C SER A 504 -55.92 -184.94 -96.80
N GLY A 505 -55.06 -185.31 -95.82
CA GLY A 505 -53.74 -184.70 -95.60
C GLY A 505 -53.37 -184.10 -94.21
N GLY A 506 -53.17 -184.92 -93.17
CA GLY A 506 -52.12 -184.81 -92.12
C GLY A 506 -51.91 -183.55 -91.21
N SER A 507 -51.79 -183.80 -89.90
CA SER A 507 -50.60 -183.61 -89.01
C SER A 507 -49.66 -182.39 -89.17
N ALA A 508 -49.01 -181.81 -88.12
CA ALA A 508 -49.02 -182.03 -86.66
C ALA A 508 -48.35 -180.82 -85.92
N SER A 509 -48.12 -180.94 -84.59
CA SER A 509 -47.76 -179.85 -83.66
C SER A 509 -46.25 -179.61 -83.40
N GLY A 510 -45.85 -178.34 -83.19
CA GLY A 510 -45.19 -177.89 -81.94
C GLY A 510 -43.65 -177.72 -81.82
N VAL A 511 -43.26 -176.74 -80.98
CA VAL A 511 -41.99 -176.56 -80.21
C VAL A 511 -40.73 -175.98 -80.93
N GLY A 512 -40.01 -175.07 -80.22
CA GLY A 512 -38.69 -174.47 -80.57
C GLY A 512 -38.74 -172.92 -80.71
N ASP A 513 -38.06 -172.02 -79.97
CA ASP A 513 -36.78 -171.98 -79.19
C ASP A 513 -35.50 -171.79 -80.06
N PRO A 514 -34.37 -171.12 -79.65
CA PRO A 514 -34.09 -170.10 -78.60
C PRO A 514 -33.31 -168.83 -79.09
N GLY A 515 -33.10 -167.85 -78.19
CA GLY A 515 -31.73 -167.31 -77.92
C GLY A 515 -31.26 -165.91 -78.41
N ALA A 516 -30.58 -165.18 -77.50
CA ALA A 516 -29.63 -164.04 -77.67
C ALA A 516 -30.13 -162.74 -78.37
N THR A 517 -29.82 -161.52 -77.89
CA THR A 517 -28.53 -161.01 -77.38
C THR A 517 -28.67 -159.93 -76.29
N ALA A 518 -27.60 -159.69 -75.51
CA ALA A 518 -27.50 -158.59 -74.56
C ALA A 518 -26.30 -157.69 -74.91
N ALA A 519 -26.48 -156.36 -74.89
CA ALA A 519 -25.40 -155.37 -75.10
C ALA A 519 -25.77 -153.95 -74.62
N LEU A 520 -26.99 -153.48 -74.91
CA LEU A 520 -27.37 -152.06 -74.76
C LEU A 520 -28.20 -151.75 -73.50
N ALA A 521 -27.79 -152.32 -72.36
CA ALA A 521 -28.41 -152.08 -71.06
C ALA A 521 -27.59 -151.13 -70.14
N GLU A 522 -26.36 -150.78 -70.52
CA GLU A 522 -25.42 -150.05 -69.65
C GLU A 522 -25.21 -148.58 -70.07
N GLU A 523 -25.34 -148.26 -71.37
CA GLU A 523 -24.99 -146.94 -71.92
C GLU A 523 -25.96 -145.81 -71.52
N ARG A 524 -27.26 -146.11 -71.44
CA ARG A 524 -28.30 -145.07 -71.33
C ARG A 524 -28.36 -144.42 -69.95
N ASP A 525 -28.18 -145.20 -68.89
CA ASP A 525 -28.31 -144.68 -67.53
C ASP A 525 -27.04 -143.93 -67.06
N ARG A 526 -25.87 -144.15 -67.70
CA ARG A 526 -24.68 -143.29 -67.51
C ARG A 526 -24.92 -141.81 -67.85
N LEU A 527 -25.80 -141.51 -68.81
CA LEU A 527 -26.16 -140.13 -69.16
C LEU A 527 -27.04 -139.42 -68.11
N ARG A 528 -27.53 -140.14 -67.07
CA ARG A 528 -28.14 -139.51 -65.89
C ARG A 528 -27.11 -139.06 -64.85
N GLU A 529 -25.86 -139.49 -64.97
CA GLU A 529 -24.82 -139.31 -63.94
C GLU A 529 -23.87 -138.13 -64.23
N THR A 530 -23.89 -137.57 -65.46
CA THR A 530 -22.85 -136.62 -65.92
C THR A 530 -23.14 -135.13 -65.66
N VAL A 531 -24.40 -134.71 -65.52
CA VAL A 531 -24.77 -133.27 -65.47
C VAL A 531 -25.27 -132.79 -64.11
N ALA A 532 -25.52 -133.69 -63.15
CA ALA A 532 -25.60 -133.33 -61.72
C ALA A 532 -24.33 -132.61 -61.23
N GLY A 533 -23.18 -132.79 -61.91
CA GLY A 533 -21.94 -132.05 -61.66
C GLY A 533 -21.88 -130.61 -62.18
N GLN A 534 -22.85 -130.12 -62.96
CA GLN A 534 -22.83 -128.75 -63.50
C GLN A 534 -23.57 -127.74 -62.62
N GLU A 535 -24.59 -128.15 -61.88
CA GLU A 535 -25.36 -127.26 -61.00
C GLU A 535 -24.59 -126.84 -59.73
N GLN A 536 -23.55 -127.59 -59.35
CA GLN A 536 -22.76 -127.32 -58.15
C GLN A 536 -21.52 -126.43 -58.39
N ALA A 537 -21.10 -126.24 -59.65
CA ALA A 537 -19.85 -125.55 -60.00
C ALA A 537 -19.93 -124.00 -59.99
N LEU A 538 -21.12 -123.40 -59.83
CA LEU A 538 -21.31 -121.95 -59.73
C LEU A 538 -21.64 -121.46 -58.31
N ALA A 539 -21.78 -122.36 -57.34
CA ALA A 539 -22.09 -122.01 -55.95
C ALA A 539 -20.94 -121.26 -55.25
N GLU A 540 -19.68 -121.54 -55.60
CA GLU A 540 -18.50 -121.03 -54.87
C GLU A 540 -18.07 -119.60 -55.30
N MET A 541 -18.52 -119.11 -56.46
CA MET A 541 -18.24 -117.73 -56.90
C MET A 541 -19.23 -116.68 -56.35
N ALA A 542 -20.23 -117.09 -55.57
CA ALA A 542 -21.16 -116.18 -54.92
C ALA A 542 -20.57 -115.43 -53.70
N GLY A 543 -19.50 -115.96 -53.08
CA GLY A 543 -18.96 -115.42 -51.81
C GLY A 543 -18.10 -114.16 -51.94
N GLN A 544 -17.47 -113.92 -53.10
CA GLN A 544 -16.40 -112.91 -53.22
C GLN A 544 -16.86 -111.51 -53.68
N LEU A 545 -18.15 -111.31 -53.94
CA LEU A 545 -18.73 -109.99 -54.24
C LEU A 545 -19.16 -109.19 -53.00
N SER A 546 -19.07 -109.78 -51.80
CA SER A 546 -19.33 -109.11 -50.51
C SER A 546 -18.31 -107.98 -50.22
N THR A 547 -17.06 -108.15 -50.64
CA THR A 547 -15.93 -107.26 -50.31
C THR A 547 -15.68 -106.14 -51.32
N MET A 548 -16.48 -105.99 -52.38
CA MET A 548 -16.21 -105.00 -53.44
C MET A 548 -17.38 -104.09 -53.85
N LYS A 549 -18.46 -104.03 -53.04
CA LYS A 549 -19.49 -102.96 -53.14
C LYS A 549 -19.29 -101.81 -52.14
N LEU A 550 -18.11 -101.75 -51.51
CA LEU A 550 -17.71 -100.73 -50.52
C LEU A 550 -17.23 -99.42 -51.19
N ARG A 551 -17.93 -98.94 -52.24
CA ARG A 551 -17.46 -97.79 -53.04
C ARG A 551 -18.52 -97.01 -53.85
N LEU A 552 -19.80 -97.12 -53.49
CA LEU A 552 -20.88 -96.35 -54.14
C LEU A 552 -21.85 -95.61 -53.20
N ASN A 553 -21.78 -95.85 -51.88
CA ASN A 553 -22.54 -95.07 -50.89
C ASN A 553 -21.78 -93.81 -50.40
N GLU A 554 -20.62 -93.50 -50.96
CA GLU A 554 -19.69 -92.49 -50.45
C GLU A 554 -19.99 -91.04 -50.92
N LEU A 555 -21.08 -90.84 -51.68
CA LEU A 555 -21.43 -89.55 -52.31
C LEU A 555 -22.92 -89.14 -52.24
N SER A 556 -23.76 -89.72 -51.38
CA SER A 556 -25.21 -89.41 -51.39
C SER A 556 -25.97 -89.42 -50.06
N GLU A 557 -25.34 -89.21 -48.89
CA GLU A 557 -26.10 -89.14 -47.62
C GLU A 557 -25.54 -88.17 -46.56
N GLN A 558 -25.01 -87.02 -46.99
CA GLN A 558 -24.61 -85.93 -46.07
C GLN A 558 -25.77 -85.03 -45.65
N ASN A 559 -26.66 -85.48 -44.75
CA ASN A 559 -27.37 -84.57 -43.84
C ASN A 559 -27.94 -85.25 -42.57
N SER A 560 -27.97 -84.51 -41.45
CA SER A 560 -28.97 -84.61 -40.36
C SER A 560 -29.22 -86.01 -39.73
N LEU A 561 -28.72 -86.37 -38.54
CA LEU A 561 -29.08 -85.78 -37.23
C LEU A 561 -28.46 -86.57 -36.05
N GLY A 562 -28.24 -85.90 -34.91
CA GLY A 562 -28.01 -86.53 -33.58
C GLY A 562 -26.55 -86.94 -33.27
N VAL A 563 -26.11 -86.99 -32.00
CA VAL A 563 -26.79 -86.71 -30.72
C VAL A 563 -25.89 -85.84 -29.82
N ALA A 564 -26.52 -85.08 -28.92
CA ALA A 564 -25.89 -84.10 -28.02
C ALA A 564 -24.95 -84.71 -26.95
N GLY A 565 -24.04 -83.87 -26.44
CA GLY A 565 -23.35 -84.13 -25.18
C GLY A 565 -22.31 -83.07 -24.85
N GLN A 566 -22.37 -82.53 -23.62
CA GLN A 566 -21.37 -81.62 -23.01
C GLN A 566 -21.27 -80.20 -23.64
N SER A 567 -21.18 -79.11 -22.89
CA SER A 567 -21.29 -78.91 -21.44
C SER A 567 -22.05 -77.62 -21.12
N ALA A 568 -22.64 -77.55 -19.92
CA ALA A 568 -23.21 -76.33 -19.36
C ALA A 568 -22.20 -75.66 -18.42
N GLY A 569 -22.36 -74.35 -18.20
CA GLY A 569 -21.77 -73.69 -17.02
C GLY A 569 -20.26 -73.43 -17.05
N GLN A 570 -19.75 -72.77 -18.08
CA GLN A 570 -18.54 -71.95 -17.93
C GLN A 570 -18.94 -70.47 -17.80
N GLN A 571 -18.60 -69.85 -16.66
CA GLN A 571 -18.56 -68.40 -16.56
C GLN A 571 -17.41 -67.92 -17.45
N ALA A 572 -17.70 -67.13 -18.47
CA ALA A 572 -16.67 -66.64 -19.38
C ALA A 572 -15.73 -65.67 -18.64
N GLU A 573 -14.44 -66.01 -18.58
CA GLU A 573 -13.44 -65.22 -17.87
C GLU A 573 -13.35 -63.81 -18.46
N TRP A 574 -13.59 -62.80 -17.61
CA TRP A 574 -13.73 -61.41 -18.05
C TRP A 574 -12.37 -60.83 -18.44
N THR A 575 -12.18 -60.57 -19.73
CA THR A 575 -10.85 -60.19 -20.25
C THR A 575 -10.45 -58.80 -19.77
N ASP A 576 -9.27 -58.68 -19.14
CA ASP A 576 -8.70 -57.39 -18.74
C ASP A 576 -8.45 -56.52 -19.98
N GLU A 577 -9.05 -55.33 -19.98
CA GLU A 577 -8.90 -54.35 -21.06
C GLU A 577 -7.45 -53.99 -21.34
N ARG A 578 -6.57 -54.05 -20.32
CA ARG A 578 -5.17 -53.61 -20.42
C ARG A 578 -4.37 -54.41 -21.45
N GLN A 579 -4.70 -55.69 -21.65
CA GLN A 579 -3.96 -56.58 -22.55
C GLN A 579 -4.49 -56.56 -23.99
N VAL A 580 -5.72 -56.11 -24.22
CA VAL A 580 -6.35 -56.14 -25.56
C VAL A 580 -6.06 -54.85 -26.34
N THR A 581 -5.26 -54.93 -27.40
CA THR A 581 -4.89 -53.78 -28.25
C THR A 581 -5.80 -53.57 -29.46
N SER A 582 -6.56 -54.59 -29.88
CA SER A 582 -7.49 -54.53 -31.02
C SER A 582 -8.82 -55.25 -30.76
N CYS A 583 -9.88 -54.85 -31.47
CA CYS A 583 -11.21 -55.44 -31.34
C CYS A 583 -11.21 -56.92 -31.77
N GLN A 584 -11.62 -57.82 -30.88
CA GLN A 584 -11.58 -59.28 -31.07
C GLN A 584 -12.50 -59.84 -32.18
N GLN A 585 -13.23 -58.98 -32.92
CA GLN A 585 -14.07 -59.39 -34.05
C GLN A 585 -13.63 -58.76 -35.40
N CYS A 586 -13.12 -57.53 -35.41
CA CYS A 586 -12.72 -56.84 -36.63
C CYS A 586 -11.22 -56.49 -36.70
N ASN A 587 -10.43 -56.90 -35.69
CA ASN A 587 -8.98 -56.71 -35.54
C ASN A 587 -8.45 -55.27 -35.68
N ARG A 588 -9.33 -54.26 -35.78
CA ARG A 588 -8.97 -52.83 -35.75
C ARG A 588 -8.46 -52.46 -34.36
N GLN A 589 -7.33 -51.77 -34.30
CA GLN A 589 -6.73 -51.29 -33.05
C GLN A 589 -7.67 -50.33 -32.30
N PHE A 590 -7.64 -50.37 -30.97
CA PHE A 590 -8.36 -49.42 -30.11
C PHE A 590 -7.60 -48.09 -30.02
N SER A 591 -8.34 -46.99 -29.85
CA SER A 591 -7.78 -45.64 -29.76
C SER A 591 -8.67 -44.73 -28.90
N VAL A 592 -8.27 -43.46 -28.70
CA VAL A 592 -9.08 -42.48 -27.93
C VAL A 592 -10.49 -42.30 -28.54
N ALA A 593 -10.60 -42.40 -29.87
CA ALA A 593 -11.87 -42.38 -30.60
C ALA A 593 -12.56 -43.76 -30.63
N ARG A 594 -11.81 -44.84 -30.83
CA ARG A 594 -12.33 -46.22 -30.84
C ARG A 594 -12.16 -46.87 -29.47
N ARG A 595 -13.14 -46.60 -28.58
CA ARG A 595 -13.16 -47.11 -27.19
C ARG A 595 -13.45 -48.62 -27.10
N LYS A 596 -13.13 -49.20 -25.94
CA LYS A 596 -13.30 -50.62 -25.57
C LYS A 596 -14.67 -50.85 -24.92
N HIS A 597 -15.31 -51.98 -25.24
CA HIS A 597 -16.57 -52.42 -24.65
C HIS A 597 -16.62 -53.95 -24.50
N HIS A 598 -16.94 -54.46 -23.30
CA HIS A 598 -17.13 -55.90 -23.10
C HIS A 598 -18.51 -56.41 -23.53
N CYS A 599 -18.52 -57.59 -24.14
CA CYS A 599 -19.72 -58.42 -24.30
C CYS A 599 -20.09 -59.11 -22.97
N ARG A 600 -21.28 -58.84 -22.43
CA ARG A 600 -21.74 -59.42 -21.14
C ARG A 600 -22.03 -60.92 -21.20
N ASN A 601 -22.10 -61.49 -22.40
CA ASN A 601 -22.33 -62.93 -22.60
C ASN A 601 -21.03 -63.75 -22.76
N CYS A 602 -19.90 -63.13 -23.13
CA CYS A 602 -18.65 -63.87 -23.40
C CYS A 602 -17.36 -63.23 -22.88
N GLY A 603 -17.41 -62.14 -22.10
CA GLY A 603 -16.25 -61.55 -21.42
C GLY A 603 -15.21 -60.85 -22.32
N GLY A 604 -15.25 -61.04 -23.63
CA GLY A 604 -14.33 -60.44 -24.60
C GLY A 604 -14.58 -58.95 -24.88
N VAL A 605 -13.58 -58.30 -25.48
CA VAL A 605 -13.48 -56.84 -25.68
C VAL A 605 -13.62 -56.46 -27.17
N PHE A 606 -14.61 -55.62 -27.45
CA PHE A 606 -15.03 -55.22 -28.78
C PHE A 606 -15.12 -53.69 -28.91
N CYS A 607 -15.20 -53.20 -30.15
CA CYS A 607 -15.59 -51.82 -30.45
C CYS A 607 -17.12 -51.68 -30.53
N ALA A 608 -17.62 -50.44 -30.56
CA ALA A 608 -19.06 -50.17 -30.67
C ALA A 608 -19.67 -50.87 -31.89
N ASP A 609 -19.04 -50.72 -33.07
CA ASP A 609 -19.47 -51.29 -34.35
C ASP A 609 -19.66 -52.82 -34.34
N CYS A 610 -18.99 -53.54 -33.43
CA CYS A 610 -19.04 -55.02 -33.32
C CYS A 610 -19.70 -55.50 -32.03
N SER A 611 -20.41 -54.61 -31.34
CA SER A 611 -21.15 -54.94 -30.12
C SER A 611 -22.33 -54.01 -29.88
N ASP A 612 -22.95 -53.48 -30.94
CA ASP A 612 -23.96 -52.43 -30.77
C ASP A 612 -25.28 -52.95 -30.17
N GLN A 613 -25.54 -54.24 -30.37
CA GLN A 613 -26.76 -54.91 -29.99
C GLN A 613 -26.82 -55.21 -28.48
N ARG A 614 -28.05 -55.20 -27.95
CA ARG A 614 -28.36 -55.50 -26.55
C ARG A 614 -29.46 -56.55 -26.48
N LEU A 615 -29.25 -57.57 -25.65
CA LEU A 615 -30.24 -58.63 -25.38
C LEU A 615 -30.43 -58.80 -23.88
N PRO A 616 -31.62 -59.20 -23.40
CA PRO A 616 -31.74 -59.77 -22.06
C PRO A 616 -30.84 -61.02 -21.97
N LEU A 617 -30.22 -61.25 -20.82
CA LEU A 617 -29.34 -62.40 -20.58
C LEU A 617 -29.85 -63.20 -19.38
N PRO A 618 -29.51 -64.51 -19.26
CA PRO A 618 -29.88 -65.29 -18.07
C PRO A 618 -29.39 -64.70 -16.73
N SER A 619 -28.36 -63.83 -16.78
CA SER A 619 -27.82 -63.08 -15.64
C SER A 619 -28.49 -61.72 -15.37
N SER A 620 -29.32 -61.21 -16.29
CA SER A 620 -30.01 -59.91 -16.14
C SER A 620 -31.21 -59.80 -17.09
N ALA A 621 -32.38 -59.55 -16.53
CA ALA A 621 -33.61 -59.26 -17.28
C ALA A 621 -33.57 -57.91 -18.03
N LYS A 622 -32.54 -57.07 -17.82
CA LYS A 622 -32.33 -55.81 -18.54
C LYS A 622 -31.43 -56.04 -19.76
N PRO A 623 -31.70 -55.43 -20.95
CA PRO A 623 -30.88 -55.64 -22.14
C PRO A 623 -29.41 -55.19 -22.01
N GLU A 624 -28.51 -56.17 -21.91
CA GLU A 624 -27.07 -55.98 -21.77
C GLU A 624 -26.33 -56.08 -23.10
N ARG A 625 -25.20 -55.36 -23.21
CA ARG A 625 -24.42 -55.27 -24.46
C ARG A 625 -23.78 -56.62 -24.82
N VAL A 626 -23.97 -57.07 -26.06
CA VAL A 626 -23.39 -58.30 -26.62
C VAL A 626 -22.64 -58.02 -27.92
N CYS A 627 -21.60 -58.79 -28.23
CA CYS A 627 -21.00 -58.77 -29.57
C CYS A 627 -21.89 -59.46 -30.59
N ASP A 628 -21.76 -59.12 -31.87
CA ASP A 628 -22.66 -59.58 -32.94
C ASP A 628 -22.69 -61.12 -33.06
N SER A 629 -21.53 -61.77 -32.82
CA SER A 629 -21.39 -63.23 -32.71
C SER A 629 -22.21 -63.84 -31.57
N CYS A 630 -22.32 -63.13 -30.43
CA CYS A 630 -23.20 -63.55 -29.33
C CYS A 630 -24.65 -63.20 -29.63
N ASN A 631 -24.96 -62.03 -30.19
CA ASN A 631 -26.32 -61.65 -30.56
C ASN A 631 -26.94 -62.68 -31.52
N THR A 632 -26.23 -63.02 -32.60
CA THR A 632 -26.67 -64.02 -33.59
C THR A 632 -26.94 -65.38 -32.94
N ARG A 633 -26.01 -65.88 -32.12
CA ARG A 633 -26.15 -67.17 -31.42
C ARG A 633 -27.26 -67.18 -30.36
N LEU A 634 -27.51 -66.06 -29.70
CA LEU A 634 -28.59 -65.92 -28.71
C LEU A 634 -29.96 -65.79 -29.40
N LEU A 635 -30.08 -65.00 -30.46
CA LEU A 635 -31.32 -64.90 -31.25
C LEU A 635 -31.70 -66.25 -31.86
N GLN A 636 -30.75 -67.02 -32.39
CA GLN A 636 -30.98 -68.40 -32.85
C GLN A 636 -31.43 -69.35 -31.72
N ARG A 637 -30.98 -69.13 -30.47
CA ARG A 637 -31.48 -69.89 -29.32
C ARG A 637 -32.89 -69.44 -28.90
N TYR A 638 -33.22 -68.15 -29.01
CA TYR A 638 -34.57 -67.66 -28.74
C TYR A 638 -35.57 -68.15 -29.79
N SER A 639 -35.24 -68.11 -31.09
CA SER A 639 -36.11 -68.67 -32.15
C SER A 639 -36.34 -70.17 -32.01
N ASN A 640 -35.33 -70.91 -31.56
CA ASN A 640 -35.41 -72.36 -31.41
C ASN A 640 -36.00 -72.79 -30.05
N ALA A 641 -36.19 -71.86 -29.10
CA ALA A 641 -36.94 -72.08 -27.87
C ALA A 641 -38.46 -71.90 -28.07
N SER A 642 -38.88 -71.16 -29.10
CA SER A 642 -40.29 -70.99 -29.49
C SER A 642 -40.79 -72.11 -30.41
N GLY A 643 -40.69 -73.36 -29.94
CA GLY A 643 -41.48 -74.47 -30.48
C GLY A 643 -42.96 -74.34 -30.08
N PRO A 644 -43.91 -74.97 -30.82
CA PRO A 644 -45.33 -74.79 -30.55
C PRO A 644 -45.74 -75.43 -29.21
N ALA A 645 -46.30 -74.60 -28.32
CA ALA A 645 -47.17 -75.08 -27.26
C ALA A 645 -48.50 -75.58 -27.88
N LYS A 646 -49.18 -76.48 -27.17
CA LYS A 646 -50.56 -76.89 -27.47
C LYS A 646 -51.56 -75.83 -27.01
#